data_AF-A0AAU9X3G5-F1
#
_entry.id   AF-A0AAU9X3G5-F1
#
_cell.length_a   1.000
_cell.length_b   1.000
_cell.length_c   1.000
_cell.angle_alpha   90.00
_cell.angle_beta   90.00
_cell.angle_gamma   90.00
#
_symmetry.space_group_name_H-M   'P 1'
#
loop_
_entity.id
_entity.type
_entity.pdbx_description
1 polymer ?
#
loop_
_entity_poly.entity_id
_entity_poly.type
_entity_poly.pdbx_seq_one_letter_code
_entity_poly.pdbx_strand_id
1 'polypeptide(L)'
;VSHAVVVVWILIGVIFLGIFADAESSESRYDFRCGGANGENIDLVRGRCFELYEKQYNKHDVATYGFVTMNFFLIATVCAIYSQIASPIVDRLSSSARNDDLERQSPDQEKDRKKLFIAYCSQLVTRIVLGVLFMVLQTQVLYPRHFPSSFSCHLTSEGNQPRNSTGVMQNSTLTLHECHNQRATKKNSWMRAVLIVNGIFLFGILMETVYILLRAWKENSFMKNSNFLKAHLNPFHGNSQNATTATALKPDPRQQKQRMEHETNLPQEPQNQEERTEHETNVPQELHQIKESTDHGTNIPHLTSEPEKPRKPPLQEFIENTKRIIKEETNQPPQLRSPFSSTHGEGRPAKHLTLDQIYTKLVVVPDMANYDFTGDRQQKLEVYARPGEKNTTPRGPEDIINHENKKVLIVGRPGIGKTLCCSKVLRDWAFNKVFHKTPDAKLHFDATFFIKFRAFNAAADLSLRELLTLSEHSPSKHMDDEVWNYVLENPQKVLLVFDGIDEFKQNSKIGEENFDPKFRNHVDEKMPLSALYEKLASGKLLNGAAVLTTTRPTALSCIERLSFDKVFEILGFSSEQVEKYVTKFAEEDKHAGETIWRHIGGNRNILSLCYIPASCFIICSSLFQMVKFYGSKSLSLPTKLTDIYKKAVKIFYLGHNEEFRGKNFTREDFESDDLPPEVEKKFEKLEKMAFEGIKEGRLVFGGNEVRGMEDSALFHRLLDRETVALKREQQFCFIHLTMQEFFAARHLANMSETELRNFVSMNIEDGKWQLVFQFLAGLMNEKEKLPSEIITDLLPVETEEKESEFNDEEWPEDTEPSKVMHWPTEYKKHLAVTLFKCVTESSEMEEIVQRKLQQINFISVNFVRCQLTPVDCASLVSVITNVQQISHLDLAYNNFGLLGCFEICKLLKCSKSQLSWLRLGGNQLTDEGAKYLAEAINNNNCQLHTLNLSQNNISDIGAQHLADAINNNYCQLHTLNLSFNNISHIGAQHLADAINNNNCQLRLLNLTSNNISHIGAQYLAEAINNNNCQLRTLELSLNNISDIGAQHLAEAINNNNCQLRTLSLSAN
;
A
#
# COMPACT_ATOMS: atom_id res chain seq x y z
N VAL A 1 35.66 -18.47 12.23
CA VAL A 1 35.02 -18.54 13.57
C VAL A 1 33.85 -17.56 13.66
N SER A 2 34.11 -16.24 13.76
CA SER A 2 33.09 -15.18 13.95
C SER A 2 31.77 -15.35 13.16
N HIS A 3 31.80 -15.59 11.85
CA HIS A 3 30.57 -15.79 11.06
C HIS A 3 29.70 -16.97 11.52
N ALA A 4 30.30 -18.10 11.90
CA ALA A 4 29.56 -19.25 12.45
C ALA A 4 28.98 -18.94 13.84
N VAL A 5 29.69 -18.15 14.65
CA VAL A 5 29.18 -17.66 15.95
C VAL A 5 27.97 -16.74 15.74
N VAL A 6 27.97 -15.90 14.70
CA VAL A 6 26.82 -15.05 14.34
C VAL A 6 25.62 -15.88 13.86
N VAL A 7 25.83 -16.91 13.03
CA VAL A 7 24.74 -17.82 12.61
C VAL A 7 24.12 -18.56 13.80
N VAL A 8 24.95 -19.09 14.71
CA VAL A 8 24.46 -19.76 15.94
C VAL A 8 23.74 -18.76 16.87
N TRP A 9 24.20 -17.52 16.97
CA TRP A 9 23.52 -16.45 17.72
C TRP A 9 22.12 -16.15 17.16
N ILE A 10 21.99 -16.04 15.83
CA ILE A 10 20.68 -15.83 15.16
C ILE A 10 19.75 -17.02 15.40
N LEU A 11 20.23 -18.25 15.26
CA LEU A 11 19.44 -19.46 15.52
C LEU A 11 18.94 -19.53 16.98
N ILE A 12 19.80 -19.21 17.95
CA ILE A 12 19.42 -19.16 19.37
C ILE A 12 18.41 -18.02 19.62
N GLY A 13 18.57 -16.87 18.97
CA GLY A 13 17.62 -15.77 18.99
C GLY A 13 16.23 -16.21 18.50
N VAL A 14 16.15 -16.87 17.34
CA VAL A 14 14.88 -17.41 16.79
C VAL A 14 14.24 -18.44 17.74
N ILE A 15 15.05 -19.30 18.38
CA ILE A 15 14.56 -20.26 19.38
C ILE A 15 13.95 -19.54 20.59
N PHE A 16 14.65 -18.55 21.17
CA PHE A 16 14.09 -17.77 22.28
C PHE A 16 12.86 -16.96 21.85
N LEU A 17 12.84 -16.39 20.64
CA LEU A 17 11.67 -15.68 20.11
C LEU A 17 10.44 -16.59 20.06
N GLY A 18 10.57 -17.81 19.53
CA GLY A 18 9.48 -18.79 19.53
C GLY A 18 9.00 -19.17 20.93
N ILE A 19 9.94 -19.33 21.88
CA ILE A 19 9.64 -19.68 23.27
C ILE A 19 8.95 -18.54 24.04
N PHE A 20 9.39 -17.30 23.86
CA PHE A 20 8.76 -16.14 24.50
C PHE A 20 7.45 -15.75 23.81
N ALA A 21 7.33 -15.91 22.49
CA ALA A 21 6.06 -15.77 21.79
C ALA A 21 5.03 -16.80 22.28
N ASP A 22 5.38 -18.10 22.36
CA ASP A 22 4.53 -19.13 23.00
C ASP A 22 4.15 -18.75 24.43
N ALA A 23 5.13 -18.33 25.23
CA ALA A 23 4.91 -18.03 26.63
C ALA A 23 3.94 -16.87 26.82
N GLU A 24 4.14 -15.75 26.13
CA GLU A 24 3.35 -14.52 26.26
C GLU A 24 1.99 -14.66 25.54
N SER A 25 1.92 -15.27 24.34
CA SER A 25 0.64 -15.47 23.62
C SER A 25 -0.28 -16.50 24.27
N SER A 26 0.25 -17.35 25.16
CA SER A 26 -0.55 -18.28 25.97
C SER A 26 -0.66 -17.88 27.44
N GLU A 27 -0.06 -16.76 27.89
CA GLU A 27 -0.18 -16.23 29.26
C GLU A 27 -1.54 -15.53 29.47
N SER A 28 -2.61 -16.33 29.36
CA SER A 28 -3.98 -15.84 29.49
C SER A 28 -4.32 -15.47 30.93
N ARG A 29 -5.25 -14.51 31.10
CA ARG A 29 -5.78 -14.07 32.41
C ARG A 29 -6.38 -15.19 33.28
N TYR A 30 -6.60 -16.38 32.71
CA TYR A 30 -7.15 -17.56 33.38
C TYR A 30 -6.10 -18.35 34.18
N ASP A 31 -4.81 -18.23 33.85
CA ASP A 31 -3.71 -18.91 34.57
C ASP A 31 -3.29 -18.17 35.86
N PHE A 32 -3.74 -16.92 36.03
CA PHE A 32 -3.56 -16.13 37.25
C PHE A 32 -4.72 -16.42 38.21
N ARG A 33 -4.47 -17.16 39.30
CA ARG A 33 -5.54 -17.70 40.17
C ARG A 33 -5.67 -16.92 41.47
N CYS A 34 -6.68 -16.04 41.55
CA CYS A 34 -7.04 -15.31 42.78
C CYS A 34 -8.09 -16.04 43.62
N GLY A 35 -7.86 -16.11 44.94
CA GLY A 35 -8.81 -16.64 45.93
C GLY A 35 -9.82 -15.61 46.43
N GLY A 36 -10.92 -16.08 47.03
CA GLY A 36 -11.87 -15.24 47.75
C GLY A 36 -12.86 -14.43 46.90
N ALA A 37 -13.01 -14.71 45.60
CA ALA A 37 -13.96 -14.05 44.71
C ALA A 37 -15.16 -14.97 44.36
N ASN A 38 -16.38 -14.44 44.40
CA ASN A 38 -17.59 -15.14 43.97
C ASN A 38 -17.66 -15.28 42.44
N GLY A 39 -18.33 -16.33 41.97
CA GLY A 39 -18.24 -16.81 40.58
C GLY A 39 -18.57 -15.80 39.48
N GLU A 40 -19.47 -14.84 39.73
CA GLU A 40 -19.89 -13.85 38.74
C GLU A 40 -18.85 -12.75 38.47
N ASN A 41 -17.91 -12.51 39.40
CA ASN A 41 -16.88 -11.46 39.29
C ASN A 41 -15.44 -11.98 39.28
N ILE A 42 -15.23 -13.31 39.36
CA ILE A 42 -13.89 -13.90 39.49
C ILE A 42 -12.95 -13.52 38.34
N ASP A 43 -13.46 -13.39 37.12
CA ASP A 43 -12.67 -13.00 35.94
C ASP A 43 -12.28 -11.52 35.92
N LEU A 44 -13.12 -10.64 36.47
CA LEU A 44 -12.82 -9.21 36.62
C LEU A 44 -11.75 -8.99 37.71
N VAL A 45 -11.85 -9.74 38.81
CA VAL A 45 -10.83 -9.76 39.88
C VAL A 45 -9.50 -10.27 39.33
N ARG A 46 -9.49 -11.39 38.57
CA ARG A 46 -8.27 -11.90 37.91
C ARG A 46 -7.64 -10.85 36.99
N GLY A 47 -8.43 -10.17 36.16
CA GLY A 47 -7.95 -9.11 35.25
C GLY A 47 -7.24 -7.99 36.01
N ARG A 48 -7.95 -7.29 36.90
CA ARG A 48 -7.39 -6.18 37.68
C ARG A 48 -6.20 -6.59 38.56
N CYS A 49 -6.22 -7.81 39.12
CA CYS A 49 -5.08 -8.30 39.90
C CYS A 49 -3.87 -8.71 39.05
N PHE A 50 -4.08 -9.14 37.80
CA PHE A 50 -3.00 -9.37 36.85
C PHE A 50 -2.40 -8.05 36.35
N GLU A 51 -3.24 -7.04 36.05
CA GLU A 51 -2.79 -5.67 35.72
C GLU A 51 -1.92 -5.07 36.84
N LEU A 52 -2.32 -5.22 38.11
CA LEU A 52 -1.54 -4.78 39.27
C LEU A 52 -0.23 -5.57 39.44
N TYR A 53 -0.22 -6.87 39.11
CA TYR A 53 1.00 -7.68 39.13
C TYR A 53 1.98 -7.25 38.03
N GLU A 54 1.51 -7.11 36.80
CA GLU A 54 2.29 -6.60 35.67
C GLU A 54 2.86 -5.21 35.98
N LYS A 55 2.03 -4.27 36.43
CA LYS A 55 2.48 -2.91 36.80
C LYS A 55 3.50 -2.87 37.94
N GLN A 56 3.50 -3.87 38.84
CA GLN A 56 4.48 -3.97 39.93
C GLN A 56 5.79 -4.66 39.50
N TYR A 57 5.76 -5.58 38.53
CA TYR A 57 6.92 -6.42 38.18
C TYR A 57 7.48 -6.20 36.76
N ASN A 58 6.76 -5.51 35.87
CA ASN A 58 7.25 -5.03 34.56
C ASN A 58 7.27 -3.50 34.58
N LYS A 59 8.20 -2.93 35.36
CA LYS A 59 8.25 -1.51 35.79
C LYS A 59 8.26 -0.44 34.67
N HIS A 60 8.42 -0.85 33.42
CA HIS A 60 8.50 0.02 32.24
C HIS A 60 7.63 -0.49 31.07
N ASP A 61 6.66 -1.39 31.33
CA ASP A 61 5.74 -1.99 30.36
C ASP A 61 6.39 -2.70 29.14
N VAL A 62 7.71 -2.93 29.18
CA VAL A 62 8.46 -3.66 28.15
C VAL A 62 8.19 -5.16 28.28
N ALA A 63 7.30 -5.71 27.46
CA ALA A 63 7.01 -7.14 27.41
C ALA A 63 8.27 -8.00 27.17
N THR A 64 8.31 -9.20 27.77
CA THR A 64 9.55 -9.99 27.82
C THR A 64 10.01 -10.49 26.44
N TYR A 65 9.08 -10.82 25.54
CA TYR A 65 9.41 -11.12 24.15
C TYR A 65 10.09 -9.94 23.44
N GLY A 66 9.61 -8.71 23.65
CA GLY A 66 10.09 -7.50 22.97
C GLY A 66 11.54 -7.17 23.34
N PHE A 67 11.89 -7.28 24.62
CA PHE A 67 13.27 -7.13 25.08
C PHE A 67 14.22 -8.16 24.45
N VAL A 68 13.80 -9.43 24.38
CA VAL A 68 14.56 -10.50 23.72
C VAL A 68 14.76 -10.19 22.24
N THR A 69 13.71 -9.73 21.54
CA THR A 69 13.79 -9.30 20.13
C THR A 69 14.84 -8.21 19.93
N MET A 70 14.79 -7.13 20.72
CA MET A 70 15.72 -6.01 20.58
C MET A 70 17.18 -6.42 20.79
N ASN A 71 17.45 -7.30 21.78
CA ASN A 71 18.78 -7.79 22.10
C ASN A 71 19.41 -8.57 20.92
N PHE A 72 18.73 -9.61 20.42
CA PHE A 72 19.25 -10.40 19.31
C PHE A 72 19.31 -9.61 18.00
N PHE A 73 18.33 -8.73 17.73
CA PHE A 73 18.27 -7.92 16.52
C PHE A 73 19.39 -6.86 16.45
N LEU A 74 19.59 -6.04 17.50
CA LEU A 74 20.58 -4.96 17.45
C LEU A 74 22.01 -5.47 17.30
N ILE A 75 22.33 -6.64 17.87
CA ILE A 75 23.63 -7.30 17.69
C ILE A 75 23.80 -7.86 16.27
N ALA A 76 22.72 -8.32 15.62
CA ALA A 76 22.75 -8.69 14.20
C ALA A 76 22.94 -7.45 13.29
N THR A 77 22.28 -6.33 13.58
CA THR A 77 22.42 -5.06 12.85
C THR A 77 23.86 -4.53 12.88
N VAL A 78 24.56 -4.61 14.02
CA VAL A 78 25.99 -4.24 14.09
C VAL A 78 26.85 -5.13 13.17
N CYS A 79 26.54 -6.43 13.05
CA CYS A 79 27.23 -7.33 12.14
C CYS A 79 26.94 -7.01 10.66
N ALA A 80 25.70 -6.59 10.34
CA ALA A 80 25.32 -6.16 9.00
C ALA A 80 26.03 -4.85 8.58
N ILE A 81 26.09 -3.85 9.48
CA ILE A 81 26.82 -2.59 9.27
C ILE A 81 28.31 -2.87 9.05
N TYR A 82 28.94 -3.73 9.88
CA TYR A 82 30.31 -4.16 9.63
C TYR A 82 30.48 -4.81 8.25
N SER A 83 29.55 -5.68 7.83
CA SER A 83 29.60 -6.34 6.53
C SER A 83 29.58 -5.34 5.36
N GLN A 84 28.71 -4.32 5.44
CA GLN A 84 28.62 -3.24 4.45
C GLN A 84 29.92 -2.40 4.38
N ILE A 85 30.58 -2.15 5.51
CA ILE A 85 31.87 -1.45 5.57
C ILE A 85 33.01 -2.34 5.04
N ALA A 86 32.96 -3.64 5.31
CA ALA A 86 34.02 -4.59 5.00
C ALA A 86 34.04 -5.03 3.53
N SER A 87 32.89 -5.32 2.91
CA SER A 87 32.86 -5.87 1.54
C SER A 87 33.62 -5.01 0.54
N PRO A 88 33.35 -3.69 0.39
CA PRO A 88 34.03 -2.86 -0.61
C PRO A 88 35.56 -2.79 -0.42
N ILE A 89 36.05 -3.05 0.78
CA ILE A 89 37.49 -3.11 1.09
C ILE A 89 38.06 -4.49 0.72
N VAL A 90 37.34 -5.58 1.01
CA VAL A 90 37.71 -6.95 0.63
C VAL A 90 37.63 -7.16 -0.89
N ASP A 91 36.65 -6.57 -1.56
CA ASP A 91 36.45 -6.64 -3.01
C ASP A 91 37.58 -5.91 -3.76
N ARG A 92 38.00 -4.73 -3.26
CA ARG A 92 39.19 -4.02 -3.77
C ARG A 92 40.50 -4.77 -3.52
N LEU A 93 40.66 -5.40 -2.35
CA LEU A 93 41.89 -6.13 -2.02
C LEU A 93 41.99 -7.48 -2.74
N SER A 94 40.88 -8.15 -3.01
CA SER A 94 40.84 -9.43 -3.74
C SER A 94 40.99 -9.24 -5.25
N SER A 95 40.45 -8.15 -5.83
CA SER A 95 40.75 -7.76 -7.20
C SER A 95 42.20 -7.29 -7.36
N SER A 96 42.73 -6.48 -6.42
CA SER A 96 44.15 -6.12 -6.37
C SER A 96 45.10 -7.31 -6.16
N ALA A 97 44.61 -8.46 -5.70
CA ALA A 97 45.40 -9.69 -5.53
C ALA A 97 45.37 -10.61 -6.78
N ARG A 98 44.73 -10.19 -7.88
CA ARG A 98 44.76 -10.87 -9.19
C ARG A 98 45.67 -10.18 -10.21
N ASN A 99 46.09 -8.95 -9.94
CA ASN A 99 46.99 -8.18 -10.79
C ASN A 99 48.31 -7.97 -10.01
N ASP A 100 49.40 -8.58 -10.46
CA ASP A 100 50.73 -8.45 -9.82
C ASP A 100 51.36 -7.08 -10.08
N ASP A 101 50.88 -6.05 -9.38
CA ASP A 101 51.47 -4.71 -9.34
C ASP A 101 51.60 -4.23 -7.88
N LEU A 102 52.83 -4.01 -7.41
CA LEU A 102 53.12 -3.51 -6.07
C LEU A 102 53.89 -2.19 -6.07
N GLU A 103 53.32 -1.25 -5.30
CA GLU A 103 53.93 -0.06 -4.70
C GLU A 103 54.52 1.04 -5.60
N ARG A 104 53.78 2.16 -5.65
CA ARG A 104 54.30 3.51 -5.36
C ARG A 104 53.14 4.45 -5.01
N GLN A 105 53.12 5.00 -3.78
CA GLN A 105 52.87 6.43 -3.44
C GLN A 105 52.45 6.70 -1.97
N SER A 106 52.73 7.95 -1.57
CA SER A 106 52.32 8.79 -0.41
C SER A 106 52.26 8.26 1.05
N PRO A 107 52.52 9.16 2.04
CA PRO A 107 52.32 8.86 3.47
C PRO A 107 50.85 8.79 3.90
N ASP A 108 49.98 9.68 3.39
CA ASP A 108 48.61 9.91 3.90
C ASP A 108 47.72 8.66 3.91
N GLN A 109 48.02 7.67 3.06
CA GLN A 109 47.30 6.40 3.00
C GLN A 109 47.56 5.45 4.20
N GLU A 110 48.31 5.82 5.24
CA GLU A 110 48.48 4.91 6.39
C GLU A 110 47.18 4.65 7.16
N LYS A 111 46.26 5.63 7.19
CA LYS A 111 44.95 5.52 7.86
C LYS A 111 44.04 4.50 7.15
N ASP A 112 43.94 4.59 5.81
CA ASP A 112 43.18 3.64 5.00
C ASP A 112 43.79 2.23 5.02
N ARG A 113 45.13 2.11 5.08
CA ARG A 113 45.85 0.82 5.16
C ARG A 113 45.52 -0.02 6.41
N LYS A 114 44.86 0.54 7.43
CA LYS A 114 44.41 -0.14 8.67
C LYS A 114 42.88 -0.17 8.84
N LYS A 115 42.11 0.38 7.90
CA LYS A 115 40.66 0.60 7.98
C LYS A 115 39.84 -0.66 8.27
N LEU A 116 40.20 -1.80 7.69
CA LEU A 116 39.51 -3.08 7.89
C LEU A 116 39.73 -3.64 9.30
N PHE A 117 40.96 -3.52 9.83
CA PHE A 117 41.28 -3.88 11.21
C PHE A 117 40.55 -2.98 12.22
N ILE A 118 40.53 -1.66 11.98
CA ILE A 118 39.82 -0.69 12.83
C ILE A 118 38.30 -0.98 12.83
N ALA A 119 37.71 -1.26 11.66
CA ALA A 119 36.30 -1.67 11.57
C ALA A 119 36.02 -2.97 12.33
N TYR A 120 36.92 -3.96 12.27
CA TYR A 120 36.78 -5.22 13.03
C TYR A 120 36.84 -4.99 14.54
N CYS A 121 37.80 -4.19 15.03
CA CYS A 121 37.87 -3.83 16.45
C CYS A 121 36.64 -3.01 16.89
N SER A 122 36.14 -2.11 16.05
CA SER A 122 34.95 -1.31 16.34
C SER A 122 33.70 -2.18 16.55
N GLN A 123 33.42 -3.15 15.66
CA GLN A 123 32.26 -4.04 15.85
C GLN A 123 32.38 -4.92 17.11
N LEU A 124 33.59 -5.35 17.49
CA LEU A 124 33.80 -6.13 18.71
C LEU A 124 33.50 -5.29 19.95
N VAL A 125 34.02 -4.05 20.01
CA VAL A 125 33.75 -3.11 21.12
C VAL A 125 32.26 -2.79 21.20
N THR A 126 31.60 -2.46 20.09
CA THR A 126 30.15 -2.17 20.08
C THR A 126 29.34 -3.39 20.55
N ARG A 127 29.70 -4.62 20.16
CA ARG A 127 29.03 -5.84 20.63
C ARG A 127 29.30 -6.15 22.11
N ILE A 128 30.49 -5.82 22.63
CA ILE A 128 30.79 -5.88 24.07
C ILE A 128 29.90 -4.90 24.85
N VAL A 129 29.84 -3.64 24.40
CA VAL A 129 29.03 -2.58 25.05
C VAL A 129 27.55 -2.96 25.03
N LEU A 130 27.00 -3.38 23.88
CA LEU A 130 25.61 -3.84 23.80
C LEU A 130 25.34 -5.07 24.66
N GLY A 131 26.22 -6.08 24.64
CA GLY A 131 26.06 -7.29 25.45
C GLY A 131 26.04 -6.99 26.96
N VAL A 132 26.91 -6.10 27.45
CA VAL A 132 26.90 -5.64 28.84
C VAL A 132 25.63 -4.82 29.13
N LEU A 133 25.27 -3.89 28.24
CA LEU A 133 24.07 -3.05 28.37
C LEU A 133 22.79 -3.90 28.50
N PHE A 134 22.60 -4.89 27.64
CA PHE A 134 21.43 -5.78 27.73
C PHE A 134 21.40 -6.58 29.03
N MET A 135 22.54 -7.08 29.52
CA MET A 135 22.55 -7.77 30.81
C MET A 135 22.25 -6.82 32.00
N VAL A 136 22.69 -5.57 31.94
CA VAL A 136 22.35 -4.55 32.97
C VAL A 136 20.86 -4.20 32.90
N LEU A 137 20.33 -3.93 31.70
CA LEU A 137 18.90 -3.64 31.48
C LEU A 137 18.03 -4.79 31.99
N GLN A 138 18.38 -6.04 31.67
CA GLN A 138 17.65 -7.22 32.12
C GLN A 138 17.66 -7.43 33.64
N THR A 139 18.75 -7.06 34.33
CA THR A 139 18.96 -7.47 35.75
C THR A 139 18.84 -6.35 36.77
N GLN A 140 18.77 -5.08 36.33
CA GLN A 140 18.71 -3.91 37.22
C GLN A 140 17.64 -2.89 36.84
N VAL A 141 17.13 -2.89 35.59
CA VAL A 141 16.25 -1.82 35.07
C VAL A 141 14.85 -2.31 34.75
N LEU A 142 14.72 -3.26 33.82
CA LEU A 142 13.44 -3.64 33.22
C LEU A 142 12.68 -4.70 34.03
N TYR A 143 13.39 -5.67 34.60
CA TYR A 143 12.77 -6.85 35.24
C TYR A 143 13.34 -7.13 36.64
N PRO A 144 12.52 -7.66 37.56
CA PRO A 144 12.98 -8.16 38.84
C PRO A 144 13.89 -9.38 38.64
N ARG A 145 14.81 -9.61 39.57
CA ARG A 145 15.69 -10.79 39.53
C ARG A 145 14.88 -12.08 39.42
N HIS A 146 13.79 -12.20 40.20
CA HIS A 146 12.82 -13.28 40.14
C HIS A 146 11.38 -12.72 40.21
N PHE A 147 10.53 -13.09 39.27
CA PHE A 147 9.08 -12.91 39.33
C PHE A 147 8.49 -13.80 40.44
N PRO A 148 7.68 -13.27 41.37
CA PRO A 148 7.07 -14.08 42.42
C PRO A 148 5.88 -14.88 41.89
N SER A 149 5.69 -16.10 42.40
CA SER A 149 4.53 -16.94 42.03
C SER A 149 3.28 -16.63 42.86
N SER A 150 3.41 -15.98 44.01
CA SER A 150 2.30 -15.47 44.83
C SER A 150 2.26 -13.94 44.81
N PHE A 151 1.05 -13.37 44.91
CA PHE A 151 0.80 -11.94 44.84
C PHE A 151 -0.40 -11.55 45.72
N SER A 152 -0.22 -10.56 46.59
CA SER A 152 -1.29 -9.99 47.42
C SER A 152 -1.93 -8.82 46.69
N CYS A 153 -3.06 -9.07 46.03
CA CYS A 153 -3.80 -8.07 45.28
C CYS A 153 -4.78 -7.31 46.19
N HIS A 154 -4.76 -5.99 46.15
CA HIS A 154 -5.71 -5.14 46.87
C HIS A 154 -6.61 -4.41 45.88
N LEU A 155 -7.92 -4.66 45.95
CA LEU A 155 -8.94 -4.00 45.13
C LEU A 155 -9.88 -3.15 46.01
N THR A 156 -10.31 -2.00 45.50
CA THR A 156 -11.40 -1.19 46.06
C THR A 156 -12.74 -1.64 45.47
N SER A 157 -13.69 -1.96 46.35
CA SER A 157 -15.03 -2.38 45.93
C SER A 157 -15.94 -1.18 45.61
N GLU A 158 -15.82 -0.62 44.41
CA GLU A 158 -16.82 0.33 43.88
C GLU A 158 -18.12 -0.41 43.52
N GLY A 159 -19.16 -0.22 44.34
CA GLY A 159 -20.48 -0.80 44.10
C GLY A 159 -21.35 0.08 43.20
N ASN A 160 -22.00 -0.52 42.20
CA ASN A 160 -22.97 0.16 41.34
C ASN A 160 -24.20 0.65 42.15
N GLN A 161 -24.28 1.94 42.43
CA GLN A 161 -25.53 2.63 42.78
C GLN A 161 -25.63 4.01 42.10
N PRO A 162 -26.85 4.47 41.75
CA PRO A 162 -27.03 5.79 41.15
C PRO A 162 -26.73 6.92 42.16
N ARG A 163 -25.97 7.93 41.74
CA ARG A 163 -25.71 9.13 42.56
C ARG A 163 -26.95 10.02 42.65
N ASN A 164 -27.78 9.79 43.66
CA ASN A 164 -28.62 10.84 44.25
C ASN A 164 -27.83 11.60 45.34
N SER A 165 -28.33 12.78 45.69
CA SER A 165 -27.54 13.89 46.25
C SER A 165 -27.03 13.76 47.69
N THR A 166 -26.14 14.70 48.03
CA THR A 166 -25.54 15.02 49.35
C THR A 166 -24.33 14.16 49.77
N GLY A 167 -23.30 14.84 50.29
CA GLY A 167 -21.98 14.26 50.49
C GLY A 167 -21.77 13.71 51.90
N VAL A 168 -21.39 12.43 51.98
CA VAL A 168 -20.73 11.82 53.13
C VAL A 168 -19.56 10.99 52.57
N MET A 169 -18.36 11.13 53.15
CA MET A 169 -17.25 10.24 52.81
C MET A 169 -17.60 8.80 53.23
N GLN A 170 -17.79 7.91 52.25
CA GLN A 170 -17.89 6.48 52.50
C GLN A 170 -16.47 5.88 52.48
N ASN A 171 -16.08 5.23 53.58
CA ASN A 171 -14.79 4.56 53.68
C ASN A 171 -14.72 3.39 52.69
N SER A 172 -13.84 3.48 51.69
CA SER A 172 -13.61 2.41 50.72
C SER A 172 -13.02 1.17 51.42
N THR A 173 -13.81 0.09 51.52
CA THR A 173 -13.31 -1.19 52.04
C THR A 173 -12.35 -1.82 51.03
N LEU A 174 -11.09 -1.98 51.46
CA LEU A 174 -10.02 -2.57 50.68
C LEU A 174 -10.12 -4.11 50.76
N THR A 175 -10.55 -4.76 49.69
CA THR A 175 -10.62 -6.23 49.60
C THR A 175 -9.27 -6.81 49.16
N LEU A 176 -8.71 -7.70 49.98
CA LEU A 176 -7.47 -8.44 49.69
C LEU A 176 -7.80 -9.78 49.04
N HIS A 177 -7.16 -10.04 47.89
CA HIS A 177 -7.16 -11.31 47.19
C HIS A 177 -5.73 -11.88 47.13
N GLU A 178 -5.53 -13.09 47.65
CA GLU A 178 -4.29 -13.83 47.37
C GLU A 178 -4.37 -14.46 45.98
N CYS A 179 -3.44 -14.09 45.10
CA CYS A 179 -3.35 -14.54 43.73
C CYS A 179 -2.08 -15.36 43.50
N HIS A 180 -2.17 -16.37 42.63
CA HIS A 180 -1.03 -17.22 42.27
C HIS A 180 -0.81 -17.24 40.75
N ASN A 181 0.38 -16.80 40.31
CA ASN A 181 0.86 -16.94 38.93
C ASN A 181 1.51 -18.33 38.77
N GLN A 182 0.87 -19.21 38.00
CA GLN A 182 1.39 -20.58 37.75
C GLN A 182 2.59 -20.63 36.79
N ARG A 183 2.86 -19.55 36.03
CA ARG A 183 3.91 -19.45 35.00
C ARG A 183 5.17 -18.73 35.43
N ALA A 184 5.15 -17.99 36.54
CA ALA A 184 6.31 -17.23 37.05
C ALA A 184 7.60 -18.07 37.14
N THR A 185 7.51 -19.36 37.46
CA THR A 185 8.64 -20.31 37.45
C THR A 185 9.19 -20.61 36.05
N LYS A 186 8.33 -20.76 35.02
CA LYS A 186 8.72 -20.87 33.60
C LYS A 186 9.35 -19.56 33.12
N LYS A 187 8.74 -18.40 33.41
CA LYS A 187 9.23 -17.05 33.05
C LYS A 187 10.63 -16.79 33.67
N ASN A 188 10.80 -17.08 34.96
CA ASN A 188 12.11 -17.03 35.65
C ASN A 188 13.19 -17.94 35.04
N SER A 189 12.82 -19.15 34.62
CA SER A 189 13.76 -20.13 34.07
C SER A 189 14.30 -19.68 32.71
N TRP A 190 13.44 -19.17 31.83
CA TRP A 190 13.85 -18.66 30.52
C TRP A 190 14.63 -17.34 30.61
N MET A 191 14.27 -16.43 31.54
CA MET A 191 15.05 -15.21 31.78
C MET A 191 16.48 -15.52 32.25
N ARG A 192 16.66 -16.54 33.12
CA ARG A 192 18.00 -17.03 33.50
C ARG A 192 18.74 -17.64 32.30
N ALA A 193 18.07 -18.39 31.43
CA ALA A 193 18.68 -18.98 30.23
C ALA A 193 19.21 -17.91 29.24
N VAL A 194 18.41 -16.87 28.98
CA VAL A 194 18.83 -15.72 28.14
C VAL A 194 20.07 -15.03 28.73
N LEU A 195 20.10 -14.79 30.04
CA LEU A 195 21.24 -14.17 30.72
C LEU A 195 22.53 -15.01 30.60
N ILE A 196 22.42 -16.34 30.76
CA ILE A 196 23.54 -17.27 30.61
C ILE A 196 24.08 -17.27 29.18
N VAL A 197 23.21 -17.31 28.17
CA VAL A 197 23.60 -17.24 26.76
C VAL A 197 24.32 -15.92 26.46
N ASN A 198 23.78 -14.78 26.89
CA ASN A 198 24.42 -13.47 26.70
C ASN A 198 25.83 -13.44 27.32
N GLY A 199 26.00 -14.01 28.52
CA GLY A 199 27.30 -14.13 29.19
C GLY A 199 28.30 -15.01 28.43
N ILE A 200 27.87 -16.15 27.90
CA ILE A 200 28.73 -17.07 27.11
C ILE A 200 29.25 -16.39 25.84
N PHE A 201 28.38 -15.71 25.10
CA PHE A 201 28.78 -15.03 23.88
C PHE A 201 29.63 -13.78 24.15
N LEU A 202 29.35 -13.03 25.22
CA LEU A 202 30.22 -11.92 25.65
C LEU A 202 31.62 -12.43 25.99
N PHE A 203 31.74 -13.55 26.72
CA PHE A 203 33.03 -14.19 27.01
C PHE A 203 33.76 -14.61 25.73
N GLY A 204 33.05 -15.20 24.76
CA GLY A 204 33.62 -15.53 23.44
C GLY A 204 34.17 -14.31 22.70
N ILE A 205 33.42 -13.20 22.68
CA ILE A 205 33.83 -11.93 22.04
C ILE A 205 35.02 -11.31 22.77
N LEU A 206 35.07 -11.37 24.11
CA LEU A 206 36.21 -10.93 24.90
C LEU A 206 37.48 -11.75 24.59
N MET A 207 37.37 -13.08 24.51
CA MET A 207 38.49 -13.96 24.14
C MET A 207 38.99 -13.70 22.70
N GLU A 208 38.08 -13.48 21.74
CA GLU A 208 38.45 -13.09 20.36
C GLU A 208 39.14 -11.72 20.34
N THR A 209 38.64 -10.74 21.09
CA THR A 209 39.23 -9.40 21.23
C THR A 209 40.64 -9.47 21.82
N VAL A 210 40.83 -10.21 22.91
CA VAL A 210 42.16 -10.41 23.54
C VAL A 210 43.13 -11.11 22.58
N TYR A 211 42.69 -12.14 21.87
CA TYR A 211 43.52 -12.82 20.86
C TYR A 211 43.98 -11.88 19.73
N ILE A 212 43.07 -11.06 19.19
CA ILE A 212 43.37 -10.11 18.11
C ILE A 212 44.32 -9.01 18.58
N LEU A 213 44.10 -8.46 19.79
CA LEU A 213 44.97 -7.42 20.36
C LEU A 213 46.37 -7.95 20.70
N LEU A 214 46.48 -9.15 21.30
CA LEU A 214 47.78 -9.80 21.56
C LEU A 214 48.55 -10.09 20.26
N ARG A 215 47.84 -10.48 19.19
CA ARG A 215 48.45 -10.72 17.88
C ARG A 215 48.90 -9.43 17.20
N ALA A 216 48.08 -8.37 17.25
CA ALA A 216 48.45 -7.05 16.73
C ALA A 216 49.64 -6.42 17.48
N TRP A 217 49.70 -6.61 18.81
CA TRP A 217 50.82 -6.16 19.64
C TRP A 217 52.13 -6.91 19.33
N LYS A 218 52.06 -8.23 19.08
CA LYS A 218 53.22 -9.04 18.72
C LYS A 218 53.70 -8.80 17.28
N GLU A 219 52.81 -8.38 16.38
CA GLU A 219 53.11 -8.25 14.95
C GLU A 219 52.45 -7.01 14.33
N ASN A 220 53.15 -5.87 14.30
CA ASN A 220 52.63 -4.62 13.71
C ASN A 220 52.20 -4.75 12.23
N SER A 221 52.76 -5.71 11.47
CA SER A 221 52.32 -6.01 10.10
C SER A 221 50.93 -6.62 10.01
N PHE A 222 50.40 -7.23 11.08
CA PHE A 222 49.06 -7.84 11.12
C PHE A 222 47.93 -6.79 10.96
N MET A 223 48.15 -5.55 11.39
CA MET A 223 47.16 -4.46 11.29
C MET A 223 46.94 -3.94 9.86
N LYS A 224 47.79 -4.30 8.88
CA LYS A 224 47.59 -3.93 7.47
C LYS A 224 46.43 -4.74 6.88
N ASN A 225 45.48 -4.10 6.19
CA ASN A 225 44.24 -4.73 5.72
C ASN A 225 44.46 -6.06 4.96
N SER A 226 45.46 -6.13 4.07
CA SER A 226 45.80 -7.33 3.29
C SER A 226 46.29 -8.49 4.15
N ASN A 227 47.14 -8.19 5.15
CA ASN A 227 47.63 -9.18 6.10
C ASN A 227 46.53 -9.65 7.04
N PHE A 228 45.70 -8.74 7.55
CA PHE A 228 44.53 -9.07 8.38
C PHE A 228 43.55 -9.99 7.62
N LEU A 229 43.26 -9.65 6.37
CA LEU A 229 42.40 -10.45 5.49
C LEU A 229 42.96 -11.87 5.28
N LYS A 230 44.25 -12.00 4.94
CA LYS A 230 44.90 -13.30 4.70
C LYS A 230 45.13 -14.13 5.97
N ALA A 231 45.41 -13.49 7.11
CA ALA A 231 45.87 -14.15 8.32
C ALA A 231 44.80 -14.37 9.41
N HIS A 232 43.59 -13.82 9.23
CA HIS A 232 42.48 -13.96 10.18
C HIS A 232 41.12 -14.19 9.51
N LEU A 233 40.77 -13.43 8.46
CA LEU A 233 39.46 -13.53 7.82
C LEU A 233 39.35 -14.69 6.81
N ASN A 234 40.42 -15.00 6.06
CA ASN A 234 40.39 -15.99 4.97
C ASN A 234 41.54 -17.02 5.06
N PRO A 235 41.47 -17.99 6.01
CA PRO A 235 42.60 -18.86 6.37
C PRO A 235 42.95 -19.97 5.36
N PHE A 236 42.14 -20.21 4.33
CA PHE A 236 42.24 -21.43 3.50
C PHE A 236 43.37 -21.43 2.46
N HIS A 237 44.07 -20.30 2.23
CA HIS A 237 45.24 -20.23 1.34
C HIS A 237 46.60 -20.41 2.06
N GLY A 238 46.61 -20.96 3.28
CA GLY A 238 47.82 -21.09 4.13
C GLY A 238 48.74 -22.29 3.84
N ASN A 239 48.30 -23.33 3.13
CA ASN A 239 49.00 -24.63 3.06
C ASN A 239 49.71 -24.90 1.72
N SER A 240 50.69 -24.06 1.35
CA SER A 240 51.73 -24.46 0.38
C SER A 240 52.96 -23.54 0.42
N GLN A 241 53.86 -23.75 1.39
CA GLN A 241 55.31 -23.50 1.32
C GLN A 241 55.97 -23.84 2.66
N ASN A 242 56.59 -25.03 2.76
CA ASN A 242 57.56 -25.38 3.81
C ASN A 242 58.21 -26.76 3.52
N ALA A 243 59.33 -26.78 2.80
CA ALA A 243 60.41 -27.79 2.87
C ALA A 243 61.42 -27.57 1.73
N THR A 244 62.58 -26.94 2.02
CA THR A 244 63.64 -26.72 1.02
C THR A 244 64.93 -27.44 1.42
N THR A 245 65.08 -28.69 1.01
CA THR A 245 66.34 -29.48 1.03
C THR A 245 66.20 -30.57 -0.04
N ALA A 246 66.75 -30.45 -1.25
CA ALA A 246 68.18 -30.44 -1.62
C ALA A 246 68.90 -31.77 -1.38
N THR A 247 69.01 -32.62 -2.42
CA THR A 247 70.28 -33.20 -2.96
C THR A 247 70.00 -34.21 -4.11
N ALA A 248 71.08 -34.69 -4.75
CA ALA A 248 71.17 -35.87 -5.64
C ALA A 248 70.61 -35.77 -7.09
N LEU A 249 71.49 -35.31 -8.00
CA LEU A 249 71.96 -36.00 -9.22
C LEU A 249 70.97 -36.76 -10.13
N LYS A 250 70.94 -36.35 -11.42
CA LYS A 250 70.63 -37.25 -12.56
C LYS A 250 71.67 -38.39 -12.64
N PRO A 251 71.34 -39.52 -13.30
CA PRO A 251 71.67 -39.59 -14.73
C PRO A 251 70.52 -40.10 -15.63
N ASP A 252 70.37 -39.46 -16.79
CA ASP A 252 69.74 -40.04 -17.99
C ASP A 252 70.77 -40.99 -18.64
N PRO A 253 70.37 -42.19 -19.08
CA PRO A 253 70.57 -42.45 -20.51
C PRO A 253 69.48 -43.31 -21.17
N ARG A 254 68.72 -42.71 -22.10
CA ARG A 254 68.33 -43.34 -23.38
C ARG A 254 67.86 -42.33 -24.45
N GLN A 255 68.81 -41.67 -25.08
CA GLN A 255 68.63 -41.12 -26.43
C GLN A 255 69.17 -42.09 -27.48
N GLN A 256 68.45 -42.29 -28.59
CA GLN A 256 68.86 -41.88 -29.95
C GLN A 256 68.08 -42.63 -31.06
N LYS A 257 68.04 -41.98 -32.25
CA LYS A 257 67.49 -42.43 -33.55
C LYS A 257 65.96 -42.47 -33.65
N GLN A 258 65.33 -42.17 -34.80
CA GLN A 258 65.89 -41.83 -36.12
C GLN A 258 65.09 -40.75 -36.88
N ARG A 259 65.54 -40.37 -38.08
CA ARG A 259 64.90 -39.43 -39.01
C ARG A 259 63.79 -40.09 -39.86
N MET A 260 63.06 -39.23 -40.58
CA MET A 260 62.17 -39.43 -41.74
C MET A 260 62.51 -40.59 -42.70
N GLU A 261 61.45 -41.16 -43.28
CA GLU A 261 61.23 -41.67 -44.67
C GLU A 261 59.99 -42.64 -44.61
N HIS A 262 59.13 -42.86 -45.61
CA HIS A 262 59.02 -42.46 -47.04
C HIS A 262 57.67 -41.69 -47.28
N GLU A 263 57.32 -41.01 -48.39
CA GLU A 263 57.50 -41.25 -49.85
C GLU A 263 56.69 -42.46 -50.40
N THR A 264 56.12 -42.50 -51.62
CA THR A 264 55.79 -41.49 -52.66
C THR A 264 54.30 -41.76 -53.12
N ASN A 265 53.68 -41.37 -54.25
CA ASN A 265 54.09 -40.75 -55.53
C ASN A 265 52.90 -40.03 -56.23
N LEU A 266 53.08 -39.65 -57.50
CA LEU A 266 52.15 -38.98 -58.43
C LEU A 266 51.63 -39.98 -59.52
N PRO A 267 50.74 -39.65 -60.50
CA PRO A 267 50.88 -38.49 -61.43
C PRO A 267 49.63 -37.79 -62.04
N GLN A 268 49.83 -36.50 -62.37
CA GLN A 268 49.44 -35.77 -63.61
C GLN A 268 47.97 -35.42 -63.98
N GLU A 269 47.87 -34.37 -64.82
CA GLU A 269 46.67 -33.74 -65.40
C GLU A 269 46.19 -34.44 -66.70
N PRO A 270 45.03 -34.03 -67.27
CA PRO A 270 45.10 -33.11 -68.42
C PRO A 270 43.94 -32.08 -68.54
N GLN A 271 44.07 -31.15 -69.50
CA GLN A 271 42.97 -30.33 -70.04
C GLN A 271 42.45 -30.90 -71.38
N ASN A 272 41.14 -30.68 -71.66
CA ASN A 272 40.42 -30.52 -72.94
C ASN A 272 38.90 -30.72 -72.65
N GLN A 273 37.90 -29.98 -73.15
CA GLN A 273 37.57 -29.35 -74.45
C GLN A 273 37.00 -30.28 -75.54
N GLU A 274 35.67 -30.22 -75.71
CA GLU A 274 34.84 -30.23 -76.94
C GLU A 274 33.39 -29.90 -76.49
N GLU A 275 32.75 -28.79 -76.91
CA GLU A 275 31.86 -28.62 -78.09
C GLU A 275 30.67 -29.61 -78.12
N ARG A 276 29.38 -29.23 -78.25
CA ARG A 276 28.66 -28.20 -79.06
C ARG A 276 27.31 -27.81 -78.38
N THR A 277 26.50 -26.80 -78.76
CA THR A 277 26.47 -25.73 -79.80
C THR A 277 25.50 -24.60 -79.35
N GLU A 278 25.66 -23.39 -79.92
CA GLU A 278 24.66 -22.38 -80.39
C GLU A 278 23.19 -22.39 -79.88
N HIS A 279 22.46 -21.26 -79.74
CA HIS A 279 22.65 -19.89 -80.28
C HIS A 279 21.96 -18.81 -79.38
N GLU A 280 22.05 -17.53 -79.76
CA GLU A 280 21.48 -16.36 -79.07
C GLU A 280 20.02 -16.05 -79.47
N THR A 281 19.26 -15.27 -78.68
CA THR A 281 18.72 -13.92 -79.05
C THR A 281 17.65 -13.35 -78.08
N ASN A 282 17.31 -12.06 -78.28
CA ASN A 282 16.58 -11.14 -77.42
C ASN A 282 15.05 -11.34 -77.27
N VAL A 283 14.55 -11.03 -76.07
CA VAL A 283 13.51 -10.02 -75.72
C VAL A 283 12.90 -9.19 -76.89
N PRO A 284 11.60 -8.79 -76.91
CA PRO A 284 10.35 -9.31 -76.29
C PRO A 284 9.18 -9.46 -77.31
N GLN A 285 7.95 -9.81 -76.88
CA GLN A 285 6.72 -8.97 -77.01
C GLN A 285 5.40 -9.69 -76.64
N GLU A 286 4.38 -8.88 -76.34
CA GLU A 286 2.98 -9.24 -76.18
C GLU A 286 2.26 -9.31 -77.55
N LEU A 287 1.20 -10.13 -77.72
CA LEU A 287 -0.17 -9.57 -77.85
C LEU A 287 -1.31 -10.61 -77.84
N HIS A 288 -2.43 -10.12 -77.33
CA HIS A 288 -3.84 -10.52 -77.41
C HIS A 288 -4.41 -11.45 -78.51
N GLN A 289 -5.41 -12.22 -78.04
CA GLN A 289 -6.77 -12.46 -78.60
C GLN A 289 -6.96 -13.30 -79.86
N ILE A 290 -8.01 -14.15 -79.79
CA ILE A 290 -9.16 -14.13 -80.72
C ILE A 290 -10.43 -14.48 -79.92
N LYS A 291 -11.61 -14.10 -80.44
CA LYS A 291 -12.94 -14.29 -79.82
C LYS A 291 -13.72 -15.45 -80.47
N GLU A 292 -15.01 -15.55 -80.12
CA GLU A 292 -16.11 -16.24 -80.83
C GLU A 292 -16.28 -17.73 -80.50
N SER A 293 -17.50 -18.27 -80.36
CA SER A 293 -18.83 -17.64 -80.16
C SER A 293 -19.86 -18.66 -79.61
N THR A 294 -21.02 -18.15 -79.17
CA THR A 294 -22.36 -18.79 -78.95
C THR A 294 -22.63 -20.13 -79.67
N ASP A 295 -23.43 -21.07 -79.12
CA ASP A 295 -24.91 -20.89 -79.02
C ASP A 295 -25.70 -21.77 -77.98
N HIS A 296 -27.03 -21.54 -77.94
CA HIS A 296 -28.16 -22.01 -77.09
C HIS A 296 -28.24 -23.45 -76.50
N GLY A 297 -29.01 -23.61 -75.39
CA GLY A 297 -29.40 -24.93 -74.81
C GLY A 297 -30.27 -25.01 -73.53
N THR A 298 -31.41 -24.31 -73.44
CA THR A 298 -32.56 -24.45 -72.49
C THR A 298 -32.51 -25.30 -71.16
N ASN A 299 -32.89 -24.62 -70.05
CA ASN A 299 -33.81 -25.01 -68.95
C ASN A 299 -33.39 -25.81 -67.68
N ILE A 300 -33.34 -25.08 -66.53
CA ILE A 300 -33.98 -25.30 -65.19
C ILE A 300 -33.88 -26.70 -64.48
N PRO A 301 -33.56 -26.81 -63.16
CA PRO A 301 -32.78 -25.95 -62.24
C PRO A 301 -31.71 -26.73 -61.41
N HIS A 302 -30.85 -26.05 -60.65
CA HIS A 302 -30.59 -26.27 -59.21
C HIS A 302 -29.43 -25.40 -58.68
N LEU A 303 -29.40 -25.21 -57.35
CA LEU A 303 -28.41 -24.53 -56.49
C LEU A 303 -27.15 -23.96 -57.17
N THR A 304 -27.08 -22.64 -57.25
CA THR A 304 -25.80 -21.92 -57.42
C THR A 304 -24.97 -22.02 -56.13
N SER A 305 -23.84 -22.71 -56.18
CA SER A 305 -22.74 -22.49 -55.24
C SER A 305 -22.16 -21.10 -55.43
N GLU A 306 -21.91 -20.36 -54.34
CA GLU A 306 -20.98 -19.22 -54.41
C GLU A 306 -19.57 -19.72 -54.76
N PRO A 307 -18.77 -18.97 -55.53
CA PRO A 307 -17.40 -19.37 -55.83
C PRO A 307 -16.56 -19.37 -54.55
N GLU A 308 -15.78 -20.44 -54.31
CA GLU A 308 -14.86 -20.50 -53.17
C GLU A 308 -13.90 -19.30 -53.20
N LYS A 309 -13.94 -18.48 -52.15
CA LYS A 309 -12.90 -17.49 -51.89
C LYS A 309 -11.57 -18.24 -51.70
N PRO A 310 -10.45 -17.73 -52.24
CA PRO A 310 -9.16 -18.39 -52.06
C PRO A 310 -8.87 -18.56 -50.56
N ARG A 311 -8.67 -19.81 -50.13
CA ARG A 311 -8.45 -20.14 -48.72
C ARG A 311 -7.18 -19.43 -48.23
N LYS A 312 -7.29 -18.73 -47.11
CA LYS A 312 -6.14 -18.09 -46.47
C LYS A 312 -5.25 -19.15 -45.82
N PRO A 313 -3.95 -18.87 -45.59
CA PRO A 313 -3.12 -19.73 -44.75
C PRO A 313 -3.76 -19.90 -43.36
N PRO A 314 -3.82 -21.12 -42.79
CA PRO A 314 -4.44 -21.41 -41.49
C PRO A 314 -3.98 -20.47 -40.37
N LEU A 315 -2.69 -20.12 -40.32
CA LEU A 315 -2.18 -19.13 -39.37
C LEU A 315 -2.83 -17.73 -39.53
N GLN A 316 -2.92 -17.23 -40.76
CA GLN A 316 -3.52 -15.91 -41.03
C GLN A 316 -5.02 -15.91 -40.69
N GLU A 317 -5.72 -17.00 -40.97
CA GLU A 317 -7.13 -17.16 -40.61
C GLU A 317 -7.33 -17.25 -39.08
N PHE A 318 -6.46 -17.97 -38.36
CA PHE A 318 -6.46 -18.02 -36.90
C PHE A 318 -6.26 -16.63 -36.27
N ILE A 319 -5.28 -15.86 -36.75
CA ILE A 319 -5.01 -14.51 -36.24
C ILE A 319 -6.20 -13.58 -36.52
N GLU A 320 -6.74 -13.59 -37.74
CA GLU A 320 -7.89 -12.75 -38.09
C GLU A 320 -9.15 -13.11 -37.28
N ASN A 321 -9.47 -14.40 -37.14
CA ASN A 321 -10.62 -14.84 -36.35
C ASN A 321 -10.46 -14.55 -34.85
N THR A 322 -9.28 -14.78 -34.27
CA THR A 322 -9.00 -14.42 -32.87
C THR A 322 -9.17 -12.93 -32.64
N LYS A 323 -8.61 -12.08 -33.52
CA LYS A 323 -8.78 -10.62 -33.47
C LYS A 323 -10.23 -10.18 -33.68
N ARG A 324 -11.02 -10.90 -34.48
CA ARG A 324 -12.44 -10.64 -34.69
C ARG A 324 -13.28 -10.98 -33.46
N ILE A 325 -13.11 -12.17 -32.88
CA ILE A 325 -13.83 -12.62 -31.68
C ILE A 325 -13.53 -11.72 -30.49
N ILE A 326 -12.25 -11.38 -30.26
CA ILE A 326 -11.87 -10.41 -29.21
C ILE A 326 -12.58 -9.07 -29.43
N LYS A 327 -12.66 -8.53 -30.66
CA LYS A 327 -13.37 -7.26 -30.95
C LYS A 327 -14.87 -7.34 -30.64
N GLU A 328 -15.52 -8.44 -30.98
CA GLU A 328 -16.95 -8.66 -30.76
C GLU A 328 -17.26 -8.86 -29.27
N GLU A 329 -16.63 -9.84 -28.63
CA GLU A 329 -16.95 -10.24 -27.24
C GLU A 329 -16.50 -9.21 -26.20
N THR A 330 -15.39 -8.49 -26.42
CA THR A 330 -14.96 -7.42 -25.50
C THR A 330 -15.63 -6.06 -25.76
N ASN A 331 -16.59 -5.97 -26.69
CA ASN A 331 -17.19 -4.69 -27.07
C ASN A 331 -18.10 -4.13 -25.95
N GLN A 332 -18.97 -4.98 -25.44
CA GLN A 332 -19.92 -4.69 -24.36
C GLN A 332 -19.82 -5.81 -23.31
N PRO A 333 -18.69 -5.89 -22.58
CA PRO A 333 -18.47 -6.95 -21.60
C PRO A 333 -19.56 -6.87 -20.52
N PRO A 334 -19.97 -8.00 -19.89
CA PRO A 334 -21.11 -8.03 -18.98
C PRO A 334 -21.07 -6.96 -17.87
N GLN A 335 -19.88 -6.62 -17.39
CA GLN A 335 -19.62 -5.61 -16.33
C GLN A 335 -19.90 -4.16 -16.77
N LEU A 336 -20.08 -3.89 -18.07
CA LEU A 336 -20.33 -2.56 -18.65
C LEU A 336 -21.69 -2.46 -19.35
N ARG A 337 -22.52 -3.51 -19.28
CA ARG A 337 -23.90 -3.44 -19.77
C ARG A 337 -24.63 -2.35 -18.98
N SER A 338 -25.23 -1.39 -19.69
CA SER A 338 -26.04 -0.32 -19.08
C SER A 338 -27.04 -0.92 -18.08
N PRO A 339 -27.07 -0.47 -16.80
CA PRO A 339 -28.11 -0.86 -15.85
C PRO A 339 -29.52 -0.43 -16.29
N PHE A 340 -29.62 0.39 -17.33
CA PHE A 340 -30.82 1.09 -17.77
C PHE A 340 -31.23 0.66 -19.18
N SER A 341 -32.53 0.37 -19.35
CA SER A 341 -33.19 0.38 -20.65
C SER A 341 -33.51 1.81 -21.10
N SER A 342 -33.68 2.00 -22.40
CA SER A 342 -34.30 3.20 -22.99
C SER A 342 -35.73 3.39 -22.49
N THR A 343 -36.15 4.63 -22.27
CA THR A 343 -37.55 4.98 -22.01
C THR A 343 -38.43 4.63 -23.22
N HIS A 344 -39.53 3.90 -22.98
CA HIS A 344 -40.46 3.52 -24.06
C HIS A 344 -41.26 4.74 -24.53
N GLY A 345 -40.79 5.36 -25.61
CA GLY A 345 -41.44 6.49 -26.28
C GLY A 345 -40.60 7.06 -27.42
N GLU A 346 -39.26 7.08 -27.29
CA GLU A 346 -38.37 7.71 -28.28
C GLU A 346 -37.88 6.78 -29.42
N GLY A 347 -38.28 5.49 -29.41
CA GLY A 347 -37.94 4.53 -30.47
C GLY A 347 -36.46 4.14 -30.59
N ARG A 348 -35.58 4.65 -29.73
CA ARG A 348 -34.15 4.32 -29.69
C ARG A 348 -33.90 3.17 -28.69
N PRO A 349 -33.14 2.12 -29.06
CA PRO A 349 -32.80 1.04 -28.13
C PRO A 349 -31.80 1.52 -27.06
N ALA A 350 -31.75 0.80 -25.94
CA ALA A 350 -30.82 1.05 -24.84
C ALA A 350 -29.35 0.97 -25.30
N LYS A 351 -28.64 2.10 -25.28
CA LYS A 351 -27.23 2.18 -25.65
C LYS A 351 -26.36 1.67 -24.48
N HIS A 352 -25.90 0.43 -24.55
CA HIS A 352 -24.89 -0.06 -23.60
C HIS A 352 -23.54 0.65 -23.81
N LEU A 353 -22.84 0.98 -22.72
CA LEU A 353 -21.50 1.55 -22.77
C LEU A 353 -20.53 0.54 -23.39
N THR A 354 -19.75 0.96 -24.40
CA THR A 354 -18.68 0.11 -24.94
C THR A 354 -17.38 0.28 -24.15
N LEU A 355 -16.55 -0.76 -24.13
CA LEU A 355 -15.27 -0.73 -23.41
C LEU A 355 -14.36 0.41 -23.88
N ASP A 356 -14.29 0.71 -25.18
CA ASP A 356 -13.45 1.81 -25.68
C ASP A 356 -13.95 3.21 -25.29
N GLN A 357 -15.27 3.41 -25.17
CA GLN A 357 -15.84 4.69 -24.71
C GLN A 357 -15.53 4.93 -23.24
N ILE A 358 -15.87 3.99 -22.36
CA ILE A 358 -15.83 4.21 -20.91
C ILE A 358 -14.46 3.96 -20.27
N TYR A 359 -13.55 3.21 -20.92
CA TYR A 359 -12.24 2.93 -20.34
C TYR A 359 -11.43 4.22 -20.15
N THR A 360 -11.14 4.52 -18.88
CA THR A 360 -10.18 5.54 -18.46
C THR A 360 -8.89 4.83 -18.04
N LYS A 361 -7.73 5.39 -18.42
CA LYS A 361 -6.43 4.87 -17.97
C LYS A 361 -6.37 4.89 -16.45
N LEU A 362 -5.94 3.78 -15.86
CA LEU A 362 -5.76 3.62 -14.42
C LEU A 362 -4.41 4.19 -13.99
N VAL A 363 -4.27 4.65 -12.75
CA VAL A 363 -2.95 4.84 -12.13
C VAL A 363 -2.31 3.48 -11.93
N VAL A 364 -1.09 3.32 -12.46
CA VAL A 364 -0.22 2.16 -12.28
C VAL A 364 1.11 2.65 -11.76
N VAL A 365 1.69 1.98 -10.77
CA VAL A 365 3.04 2.26 -10.24
C VAL A 365 3.97 1.08 -10.49
N PRO A 366 5.27 1.32 -10.80
CA PRO A 366 6.27 0.27 -10.81
C PRO A 366 6.56 -0.20 -9.38
N ASP A 367 6.87 -1.49 -9.26
CA ASP A 367 7.09 -2.21 -8.01
C ASP A 367 5.86 -2.22 -7.07
N MET A 368 5.91 -3.05 -6.02
CA MET A 368 4.93 -2.95 -4.94
C MET A 368 5.42 -1.87 -3.98
N ALA A 369 4.57 -0.90 -3.62
CA ALA A 369 4.94 -0.03 -2.52
C ALA A 369 4.97 -0.85 -1.23
N ASN A 370 5.79 -0.44 -0.25
CA ASN A 370 5.95 -1.20 0.97
C ASN A 370 4.68 -1.00 1.85
N TYR A 371 3.90 -2.07 2.05
CA TYR A 371 2.66 -2.03 2.83
C TYR A 371 2.75 -2.94 4.06
N ASP A 372 2.28 -2.43 5.19
CA ASP A 372 1.74 -3.30 6.22
C ASP A 372 0.29 -3.67 5.81
N PHE A 373 0.05 -4.94 5.48
CA PHE A 373 -1.30 -5.41 5.15
C PHE A 373 -2.16 -5.73 6.38
N THR A 374 -1.61 -5.72 7.59
CA THR A 374 -2.32 -6.02 8.85
C THR A 374 -3.17 -4.83 9.34
N GLY A 375 -2.86 -3.60 8.93
CA GLY A 375 -3.59 -2.39 9.37
C GLY A 375 -4.92 -2.11 8.66
N ASP A 376 -5.56 -1.00 9.01
CA ASP A 376 -6.94 -0.68 8.64
C ASP A 376 -7.17 -0.40 7.13
N ARG A 377 -8.44 -0.42 6.70
CA ARG A 377 -8.93 0.07 5.40
C ARG A 377 -8.41 1.49 5.10
N GLN A 378 -8.24 2.33 6.10
CA GLN A 378 -7.75 3.70 6.00
C GLN A 378 -6.30 3.80 5.48
N GLN A 379 -5.35 3.03 6.03
CA GLN A 379 -3.98 2.91 5.50
C GLN A 379 -4.00 2.47 4.03
N LYS A 380 -4.93 1.57 3.68
CA LYS A 380 -5.11 1.08 2.32
C LYS A 380 -5.67 2.19 1.41
N LEU A 381 -6.52 3.09 1.89
CA LEU A 381 -7.06 4.22 1.13
C LEU A 381 -6.03 5.32 0.83
N GLU A 382 -5.09 5.63 1.73
CA GLU A 382 -4.01 6.63 1.49
C GLU A 382 -3.27 6.40 0.17
N VAL A 383 -3.04 5.12 -0.18
CA VAL A 383 -2.30 4.70 -1.36
C VAL A 383 -2.92 5.23 -2.65
N TYR A 384 -4.25 5.33 -2.72
CA TYR A 384 -4.99 5.84 -3.88
C TYR A 384 -4.86 7.36 -4.06
N ALA A 385 -4.52 8.09 -2.99
CA ALA A 385 -4.39 9.55 -3.00
C ALA A 385 -2.98 10.05 -3.37
N ARG A 386 -1.99 9.15 -3.48
CA ARG A 386 -0.59 9.53 -3.76
C ARG A 386 -0.48 10.25 -5.11
N PRO A 387 -0.01 11.50 -5.17
CA PRO A 387 0.28 12.18 -6.43
C PRO A 387 1.51 11.50 -7.06
N GLY A 388 1.27 10.63 -8.03
CA GLY A 388 2.36 9.88 -8.68
C GLY A 388 3.37 10.81 -9.35
N GLU A 389 4.66 10.50 -9.18
CA GLU A 389 5.72 11.16 -9.94
C GLU A 389 5.45 11.01 -11.43
N LYS A 390 5.34 12.14 -12.15
CA LYS A 390 4.89 12.19 -13.56
C LYS A 390 5.84 11.51 -14.56
N ASN A 391 6.97 11.00 -14.07
CA ASN A 391 8.09 10.47 -14.85
C ASN A 391 8.30 8.94 -14.69
N THR A 392 7.64 8.27 -13.73
CA THR A 392 7.88 6.83 -13.43
C THR A 392 6.66 5.92 -13.65
N THR A 393 5.48 6.48 -13.90
CA THR A 393 4.23 5.72 -14.08
C THR A 393 3.98 5.28 -15.53
N PRO A 394 3.60 4.01 -15.80
CA PRO A 394 3.23 3.53 -17.15
C PRO A 394 2.13 4.36 -17.81
N ARG A 395 2.34 4.73 -19.08
CA ARG A 395 1.42 5.56 -19.88
C ARG A 395 0.53 4.72 -20.81
N GLY A 396 0.91 3.48 -21.11
CA GLY A 396 0.12 2.51 -21.87
C GLY A 396 0.60 1.05 -21.70
N PRO A 397 -0.04 0.09 -22.39
CA PRO A 397 0.33 -1.33 -22.32
C PRO A 397 1.79 -1.61 -22.70
N GLU A 398 2.35 -0.81 -23.60
CA GLU A 398 3.71 -0.94 -24.13
C GLU A 398 4.79 -0.46 -23.15
N ASP A 399 4.41 0.25 -22.08
CA ASP A 399 5.29 0.52 -20.93
C ASP A 399 5.26 -0.63 -19.90
N ILE A 400 4.17 -1.41 -19.89
CA ILE A 400 3.94 -2.52 -18.97
C ILE A 400 4.62 -3.80 -19.49
N ILE A 401 4.38 -4.16 -20.75
CA ILE A 401 5.05 -5.29 -21.43
C ILE A 401 5.91 -4.71 -22.54
N ASN A 402 7.21 -4.99 -22.52
CA ASN A 402 8.15 -4.49 -23.52
C ASN A 402 9.32 -5.46 -23.74
N HIS A 403 10.31 -5.08 -24.55
CA HIS A 403 11.43 -5.96 -24.91
C HIS A 403 12.35 -6.38 -23.75
N GLU A 404 12.35 -5.61 -22.65
CA GLU A 404 13.10 -5.90 -21.43
C GLU A 404 12.22 -6.62 -20.38
N ASN A 405 10.93 -6.30 -20.36
CA ASN A 405 9.97 -6.74 -19.35
C ASN A 405 8.89 -7.60 -20.04
N LYS A 406 9.09 -8.91 -20.10
CA LYS A 406 8.20 -9.87 -20.77
C LYS A 406 7.34 -10.67 -19.80
N LYS A 407 7.86 -10.97 -18.61
CA LYS A 407 7.19 -11.65 -17.49
C LYS A 407 6.76 -10.60 -16.48
N VAL A 408 5.47 -10.29 -16.44
CA VAL A 408 4.96 -9.11 -15.75
C VAL A 408 3.84 -9.50 -14.79
N LEU A 409 3.97 -9.09 -13.53
CA LEU A 409 2.95 -9.28 -12.51
C LEU A 409 2.18 -7.97 -12.27
N ILE A 410 0.87 -8.00 -12.49
CA ILE A 410 -0.07 -6.94 -12.10
C ILE A 410 -0.74 -7.32 -10.77
N VAL A 411 -0.37 -6.58 -9.73
CA VAL A 411 -1.03 -6.63 -8.42
C VAL A 411 -2.16 -5.60 -8.40
N GLY A 412 -3.24 -5.89 -7.68
CA GLY A 412 -4.33 -4.93 -7.51
C GLY A 412 -5.50 -5.47 -6.71
N ARG A 413 -6.23 -4.55 -6.07
CA ARG A 413 -7.28 -4.85 -5.09
C ARG A 413 -8.59 -5.30 -5.76
N PRO A 414 -9.60 -5.79 -5.01
CA PRO A 414 -10.94 -6.02 -5.54
C PRO A 414 -11.51 -4.75 -6.18
N GLY A 415 -12.31 -4.88 -7.24
CA GLY A 415 -12.94 -3.75 -7.94
C GLY A 415 -12.01 -2.82 -8.73
N ILE A 416 -10.68 -2.99 -8.64
CA ILE A 416 -9.70 -2.04 -9.20
C ILE A 416 -9.53 -2.10 -10.73
N GLY A 417 -10.14 -3.09 -11.39
CA GLY A 417 -10.18 -3.19 -12.85
C GLY A 417 -9.14 -4.12 -13.51
N LYS A 418 -8.45 -5.00 -12.77
CA LYS A 418 -7.43 -5.94 -13.33
C LYS A 418 -7.88 -6.69 -14.60
N THR A 419 -9.02 -7.38 -14.53
CA THR A 419 -9.61 -8.11 -15.66
C THR A 419 -9.96 -7.18 -16.83
N LEU A 420 -10.51 -6.00 -16.56
CA LEU A 420 -10.83 -5.00 -17.60
C LEU A 420 -9.56 -4.43 -18.26
N CYS A 421 -8.45 -4.29 -17.51
CA CYS A 421 -7.15 -3.93 -18.06
C CYS A 421 -6.66 -5.03 -19.02
N CYS A 422 -6.70 -6.31 -18.62
CA CYS A 422 -6.36 -7.43 -19.49
C CYS A 422 -7.22 -7.49 -20.77
N SER A 423 -8.56 -7.40 -20.62
CA SER A 423 -9.48 -7.31 -21.76
C SER A 423 -9.16 -6.12 -22.67
N LYS A 424 -8.77 -4.97 -22.11
CA LYS A 424 -8.40 -3.77 -22.88
C LYS A 424 -7.10 -3.97 -23.67
N VAL A 425 -6.07 -4.59 -23.07
CA VAL A 425 -4.80 -4.92 -23.75
C VAL A 425 -5.04 -5.84 -24.95
N LEU A 426 -5.77 -6.94 -24.75
CA LEU A 426 -6.14 -7.87 -25.82
C LEU A 426 -6.95 -7.19 -26.93
N ARG A 427 -7.89 -6.32 -26.54
CA ARG A 427 -8.71 -5.54 -27.48
C ARG A 427 -7.89 -4.55 -28.29
N ASP A 428 -6.95 -3.83 -27.68
CA ASP A 428 -6.10 -2.88 -28.40
C ASP A 428 -5.07 -3.59 -29.31
N TRP A 429 -4.57 -4.77 -28.93
CA TRP A 429 -3.83 -5.65 -29.85
C TRP A 429 -4.70 -6.10 -31.04
N ALA A 430 -5.96 -6.48 -30.78
CA ALA A 430 -6.87 -6.90 -31.84
C ALA A 430 -7.18 -5.76 -32.83
N PHE A 431 -7.28 -4.52 -32.35
CA PHE A 431 -7.39 -3.32 -33.20
C PHE A 431 -6.06 -2.86 -33.83
N ASN A 432 -4.94 -3.55 -33.61
CA ASN A 432 -3.60 -3.15 -34.02
C ASN A 432 -3.19 -1.74 -33.51
N LYS A 433 -3.61 -1.38 -32.29
CA LYS A 433 -3.21 -0.13 -31.62
C LYS A 433 -1.93 -0.30 -30.79
N VAL A 434 -1.63 -1.52 -30.33
CA VAL A 434 -0.43 -1.90 -29.57
C VAL A 434 0.12 -3.23 -30.05
N PHE A 435 1.42 -3.48 -29.83
CA PHE A 435 2.12 -4.75 -30.12
C PHE A 435 1.93 -5.29 -31.55
N HIS A 436 1.76 -4.39 -32.51
CA HIS A 436 1.62 -4.72 -33.94
C HIS A 436 2.93 -4.46 -34.67
N LYS A 437 3.11 -5.10 -35.83
CA LYS A 437 4.36 -5.03 -36.59
C LYS A 437 4.49 -3.68 -37.32
N THR A 438 5.25 -2.74 -36.73
CA THR A 438 5.75 -1.51 -37.39
C THR A 438 7.25 -1.66 -37.70
N PRO A 439 7.86 -0.76 -38.50
CA PRO A 439 9.30 -0.81 -38.79
C PRO A 439 10.18 -0.72 -37.53
N ASP A 440 9.74 0.04 -36.52
CA ASP A 440 10.48 0.32 -35.29
C ASP A 440 10.07 -0.57 -34.11
N ALA A 441 9.11 -1.49 -34.31
CA ALA A 441 8.54 -2.32 -33.24
C ALA A 441 9.52 -3.40 -32.75
N LYS A 442 10.23 -3.09 -31.65
CA LYS A 442 11.08 -4.07 -30.92
C LYS A 442 10.31 -5.27 -30.35
N LEU A 443 8.99 -5.20 -30.25
CA LEU A 443 8.11 -6.27 -29.77
C LEU A 443 6.79 -6.26 -30.54
N HIS A 444 6.36 -7.43 -31.02
CA HIS A 444 5.05 -7.64 -31.62
C HIS A 444 4.55 -9.04 -31.27
N PHE A 445 3.23 -9.22 -31.22
CA PHE A 445 2.61 -10.52 -30.97
C PHE A 445 1.74 -10.95 -32.15
N ASP A 446 1.96 -12.17 -32.62
CA ASP A 446 1.15 -12.79 -33.67
C ASP A 446 0.01 -13.60 -33.04
N ALA A 447 0.20 -14.19 -31.86
CA ALA A 447 -0.81 -14.94 -31.12
C ALA A 447 -0.97 -14.42 -29.67
N THR A 448 -2.21 -14.37 -29.18
CA THR A 448 -2.54 -14.00 -27.79
C THR A 448 -3.53 -14.99 -27.20
N PHE A 449 -3.31 -15.45 -25.97
CA PHE A 449 -4.20 -16.37 -25.27
C PHE A 449 -4.61 -15.80 -23.91
N PHE A 450 -5.91 -15.87 -23.57
CA PHE A 450 -6.45 -15.34 -22.32
C PHE A 450 -6.90 -16.46 -21.39
N ILE A 451 -6.16 -16.69 -20.30
CA ILE A 451 -6.35 -17.78 -19.36
C ILE A 451 -6.87 -17.22 -18.03
N LYS A 452 -8.20 -17.24 -17.85
CA LYS A 452 -8.81 -16.95 -16.54
C LYS A 452 -8.65 -18.15 -15.61
N PHE A 453 -7.85 -18.01 -14.56
CA PHE A 453 -7.60 -19.08 -13.57
C PHE A 453 -8.90 -19.68 -13.01
N ARG A 454 -9.91 -18.84 -12.76
CA ARG A 454 -11.25 -19.26 -12.31
C ARG A 454 -11.91 -20.33 -13.18
N ALA A 455 -11.60 -20.41 -14.47
CA ALA A 455 -12.19 -21.36 -15.42
C ALA A 455 -11.64 -22.79 -15.27
N PHE A 456 -10.44 -22.94 -14.72
CA PHE A 456 -9.75 -24.22 -14.59
C PHE A 456 -9.83 -24.81 -13.17
N ASN A 457 -10.65 -24.22 -12.30
CA ASN A 457 -10.93 -24.64 -10.93
C ASN A 457 -11.65 -26.00 -10.76
N ALA A 458 -11.97 -26.66 -11.88
CA ALA A 458 -12.52 -28.02 -11.95
C ALA A 458 -11.80 -28.86 -13.04
N ALA A 459 -10.72 -28.35 -13.64
CA ALA A 459 -9.96 -29.09 -14.64
C ALA A 459 -9.12 -30.20 -13.98
N ALA A 460 -9.02 -31.33 -14.68
CA ALA A 460 -8.02 -32.36 -14.42
C ALA A 460 -6.66 -31.96 -15.02
N ASP A 461 -5.72 -32.90 -15.12
CA ASP A 461 -4.42 -32.65 -15.73
C ASP A 461 -4.54 -32.33 -17.25
N LEU A 462 -3.88 -31.25 -17.66
CA LEU A 462 -3.96 -30.67 -19.00
C LEU A 462 -2.57 -30.70 -19.66
N SER A 463 -2.55 -30.90 -20.98
CA SER A 463 -1.40 -30.55 -21.82
C SER A 463 -1.39 -29.05 -22.14
N LEU A 464 -0.27 -28.53 -22.64
CA LEU A 464 -0.18 -27.13 -23.05
C LEU A 464 -1.15 -26.81 -24.21
N ARG A 465 -1.30 -27.72 -25.18
CA ARG A 465 -2.21 -27.55 -26.33
C ARG A 465 -3.67 -27.44 -25.89
N GLU A 466 -4.09 -28.24 -24.91
CA GLU A 466 -5.42 -28.16 -24.32
C GLU A 466 -5.64 -26.85 -23.55
N LEU A 467 -4.65 -26.40 -22.75
CA LEU A 467 -4.74 -25.12 -22.03
C LEU A 467 -4.94 -23.93 -22.98
N LEU A 468 -4.17 -23.86 -24.07
CA LEU A 468 -4.30 -22.75 -25.04
C LEU A 468 -5.59 -22.86 -25.87
N THR A 469 -6.03 -24.06 -26.23
CA THR A 469 -7.31 -24.28 -26.95
C THR A 469 -8.52 -23.89 -26.09
N LEU A 470 -8.45 -24.12 -24.77
CA LEU A 470 -9.48 -23.75 -23.78
C LEU A 470 -9.39 -22.29 -23.29
N SER A 471 -8.52 -21.47 -23.88
CA SER A 471 -8.43 -20.04 -23.54
C SER A 471 -9.67 -19.26 -23.99
N GLU A 472 -9.96 -18.16 -23.31
CA GLU A 472 -11.09 -17.28 -23.63
C GLU A 472 -10.83 -16.52 -24.94
N HIS A 473 -11.90 -16.31 -25.72
CA HIS A 473 -11.85 -15.80 -27.10
C HIS A 473 -11.11 -16.71 -28.12
N SER A 474 -10.78 -17.96 -27.76
CA SER A 474 -10.23 -18.96 -28.69
C SER A 474 -11.19 -19.23 -29.87
N PRO A 475 -10.72 -19.21 -31.13
CA PRO A 475 -11.59 -19.30 -32.30
C PRO A 475 -12.15 -20.70 -32.59
N SER A 476 -11.65 -21.74 -31.91
CA SER A 476 -12.05 -23.13 -32.17
C SER A 476 -11.83 -24.01 -30.94
N LYS A 477 -12.58 -25.12 -30.86
CA LYS A 477 -12.37 -26.17 -29.84
C LYS A 477 -11.22 -27.13 -30.17
N HIS A 478 -10.45 -26.82 -31.22
CA HIS A 478 -9.32 -27.62 -31.69
C HIS A 478 -8.34 -26.71 -32.42
N MET A 479 -7.19 -26.40 -31.81
CA MET A 479 -6.12 -25.67 -32.48
C MET A 479 -5.56 -26.50 -33.65
N ASP A 480 -5.45 -25.88 -34.82
CA ASP A 480 -4.87 -26.50 -36.03
C ASP A 480 -3.38 -26.84 -35.84
N ASP A 481 -2.88 -27.88 -36.53
CA ASP A 481 -1.49 -28.32 -36.39
C ASP A 481 -0.48 -27.31 -36.95
N GLU A 482 -0.81 -26.56 -38.01
CA GLU A 482 0.05 -25.48 -38.54
C GLU A 482 0.18 -24.34 -37.51
N VAL A 483 -0.94 -23.98 -36.86
CA VAL A 483 -1.00 -22.96 -35.81
C VAL A 483 -0.25 -23.42 -34.55
N TRP A 484 -0.41 -24.68 -34.16
CA TRP A 484 0.28 -25.26 -33.00
C TRP A 484 1.80 -25.29 -33.22
N ASN A 485 2.26 -25.77 -34.37
CA ASN A 485 3.69 -25.77 -34.72
C ASN A 485 4.25 -24.34 -34.74
N TYR A 486 3.52 -23.38 -35.33
CA TYR A 486 3.95 -21.97 -35.33
C TYR A 486 4.13 -21.39 -33.92
N VAL A 487 3.23 -21.71 -32.98
CA VAL A 487 3.32 -21.29 -31.57
C VAL A 487 4.55 -21.90 -30.87
N LEU A 488 4.94 -23.13 -31.23
CA LEU A 488 6.15 -23.78 -30.71
C LEU A 488 7.45 -23.23 -31.31
N GLU A 489 7.44 -22.87 -32.60
CA GLU A 489 8.59 -22.30 -33.32
C GLU A 489 8.81 -20.81 -33.05
N ASN A 490 7.75 -20.06 -32.72
CA ASN A 490 7.79 -18.60 -32.54
C ASN A 490 7.30 -18.13 -31.15
N PRO A 491 7.75 -18.74 -30.01
CA PRO A 491 7.27 -18.39 -28.68
C PRO A 491 7.47 -16.90 -28.36
N GLN A 492 8.53 -16.26 -28.86
CA GLN A 492 8.81 -14.83 -28.72
C GLN A 492 7.72 -13.89 -29.29
N LYS A 493 6.77 -14.42 -30.08
CA LYS A 493 5.61 -13.70 -30.63
C LYS A 493 4.28 -14.09 -29.98
N VAL A 494 4.33 -14.85 -28.89
CA VAL A 494 3.16 -15.30 -28.12
C VAL A 494 3.04 -14.45 -26.85
N LEU A 495 1.83 -13.95 -26.60
CA LEU A 495 1.45 -13.32 -25.33
C LEU A 495 0.43 -14.20 -24.59
N LEU A 496 0.78 -14.60 -23.38
CA LEU A 496 -0.08 -15.33 -22.46
C LEU A 496 -0.58 -14.38 -21.37
N VAL A 497 -1.89 -14.18 -21.27
CA VAL A 497 -2.51 -13.33 -20.26
C VAL A 497 -3.25 -14.20 -19.25
N PHE A 498 -2.72 -14.31 -18.05
CA PHE A 498 -3.28 -15.08 -16.94
C PHE A 498 -3.99 -14.17 -15.93
N ASP A 499 -5.30 -14.30 -15.76
CA ASP A 499 -6.09 -13.43 -14.88
C ASP A 499 -6.61 -14.17 -13.64
N GLY A 500 -6.33 -13.61 -12.45
CA GLY A 500 -6.92 -14.00 -11.16
C GLY A 500 -6.26 -15.19 -10.44
N ILE A 501 -4.96 -15.16 -10.14
CA ILE A 501 -4.30 -16.19 -9.28
C ILE A 501 -5.00 -16.32 -7.91
N ASP A 502 -5.48 -15.20 -7.37
CA ASP A 502 -6.27 -15.14 -6.14
C ASP A 502 -7.58 -15.96 -6.18
N GLU A 503 -8.01 -16.39 -7.38
CA GLU A 503 -9.25 -17.13 -7.60
C GLU A 503 -9.01 -18.61 -7.95
N PHE A 504 -7.75 -19.07 -7.98
CA PHE A 504 -7.39 -20.47 -8.23
C PHE A 504 -7.34 -21.28 -6.92
N LYS A 505 -8.18 -22.31 -6.80
CA LYS A 505 -8.32 -23.15 -5.58
C LYS A 505 -7.05 -23.89 -5.15
N GLN A 506 -6.07 -24.03 -6.04
CA GLN A 506 -4.80 -24.71 -5.78
C GLN A 506 -3.61 -23.75 -5.91
N ASN A 507 -3.82 -22.43 -5.71
CA ASN A 507 -2.78 -21.41 -5.80
C ASN A 507 -1.61 -21.66 -4.83
N SER A 508 -1.87 -22.13 -3.61
CA SER A 508 -0.82 -22.48 -2.65
C SER A 508 0.18 -23.52 -3.18
N LYS A 509 -0.21 -24.40 -4.13
CA LYS A 509 0.70 -25.39 -4.71
C LYS A 509 1.73 -24.81 -5.68
N ILE A 510 1.51 -23.61 -6.20
CA ILE A 510 2.42 -22.96 -7.16
C ILE A 510 3.73 -22.68 -6.42
N GLY A 511 4.86 -23.20 -6.91
CA GLY A 511 6.16 -23.11 -6.25
C GLY A 511 6.32 -23.88 -4.94
N GLU A 512 5.26 -24.30 -4.24
CA GLU A 512 5.36 -25.16 -3.05
C GLU A 512 5.70 -26.60 -3.40
N GLU A 513 4.99 -27.21 -4.35
CA GLU A 513 5.31 -28.54 -4.84
C GLU A 513 6.47 -28.45 -5.84
N ASN A 514 7.55 -29.19 -5.59
CA ASN A 514 8.68 -29.25 -6.53
C ASN A 514 8.30 -30.12 -7.74
N PHE A 515 7.77 -29.48 -8.79
CA PHE A 515 7.17 -30.17 -9.94
C PHE A 515 8.18 -30.72 -10.95
N ASP A 516 9.42 -30.23 -11.00
CA ASP A 516 10.43 -30.69 -11.98
C ASP A 516 10.79 -32.19 -11.93
N PRO A 517 10.93 -32.84 -10.75
CA PRO A 517 11.09 -34.30 -10.68
C PRO A 517 9.79 -35.09 -10.91
N LYS A 518 8.61 -34.44 -10.91
CA LYS A 518 7.31 -35.10 -11.17
C LYS A 518 6.90 -35.04 -12.64
N PHE A 519 7.06 -33.89 -13.28
CA PHE A 519 6.61 -33.60 -14.63
C PHE A 519 7.74 -33.02 -15.46
N ARG A 520 7.96 -33.55 -16.67
CA ARG A 520 9.02 -33.09 -17.57
C ARG A 520 8.65 -31.74 -18.18
N ASN A 521 9.60 -31.12 -18.87
CA ASN A 521 9.39 -29.89 -19.61
C ASN A 521 8.96 -30.21 -21.06
N HIS A 522 7.84 -30.91 -21.21
CA HIS A 522 7.30 -31.34 -22.52
C HIS A 522 5.89 -30.81 -22.73
N VAL A 523 5.55 -30.42 -23.96
CA VAL A 523 4.31 -29.68 -24.27
C VAL A 523 3.06 -30.55 -24.27
N ASP A 524 3.20 -31.82 -24.67
CA ASP A 524 2.11 -32.81 -24.70
C ASP A 524 1.92 -33.53 -23.36
N GLU A 525 2.77 -33.27 -22.36
CA GLU A 525 2.67 -33.91 -21.05
C GLU A 525 1.53 -33.29 -20.24
N LYS A 526 0.60 -34.13 -19.77
CA LYS A 526 -0.52 -33.70 -18.96
C LYS A 526 -0.09 -33.48 -17.51
N MET A 527 -0.35 -32.29 -16.98
CA MET A 527 -0.02 -31.92 -15.60
C MET A 527 -1.03 -30.91 -15.03
N PRO A 528 -1.05 -30.67 -13.71
CA PRO A 528 -1.94 -29.69 -13.10
C PRO A 528 -1.67 -28.27 -13.61
N LEU A 529 -2.68 -27.40 -13.62
CA LEU A 529 -2.50 -26.00 -14.04
C LEU A 529 -1.44 -25.25 -13.21
N SER A 530 -1.24 -25.60 -11.94
CA SER A 530 -0.14 -25.04 -11.13
C SER A 530 1.24 -25.32 -11.77
N ALA A 531 1.46 -26.55 -12.27
CA ALA A 531 2.70 -26.97 -12.91
C ALA A 531 2.84 -26.39 -14.32
N LEU A 532 1.76 -26.35 -15.13
CA LEU A 532 1.77 -25.67 -16.43
C LEU A 532 2.11 -24.18 -16.26
N TYR A 533 1.42 -23.48 -15.35
CA TYR A 533 1.65 -22.06 -15.10
C TYR A 533 3.06 -21.79 -14.57
N GLU A 534 3.55 -22.56 -13.60
CA GLU A 534 4.92 -22.43 -13.09
C GLU A 534 5.96 -22.64 -14.22
N LYS A 535 5.79 -23.67 -15.05
CA LYS A 535 6.71 -23.95 -16.16
C LYS A 535 6.63 -22.88 -17.27
N LEU A 536 5.48 -22.27 -17.52
CA LEU A 536 5.33 -21.14 -18.46
C LEU A 536 5.93 -19.85 -17.89
N ALA A 537 5.60 -19.47 -16.65
CA ALA A 537 6.12 -18.27 -15.99
C ALA A 537 7.65 -18.34 -15.78
N SER A 538 8.19 -19.51 -15.43
CA SER A 538 9.65 -19.72 -15.38
C SER A 538 10.31 -19.77 -16.77
N GLY A 539 9.55 -20.04 -17.84
CA GLY A 539 10.08 -20.17 -19.21
C GLY A 539 10.63 -21.57 -19.55
N LYS A 540 10.34 -22.58 -18.71
CA LYS A 540 10.61 -24.00 -18.98
C LYS A 540 9.74 -24.56 -20.11
N LEU A 541 8.58 -23.94 -20.37
CA LEU A 541 7.73 -24.14 -21.55
C LEU A 541 7.57 -22.78 -22.27
N LEU A 542 7.48 -22.78 -23.61
CA LEU A 542 7.40 -21.59 -24.48
C LEU A 542 8.44 -20.49 -24.14
N ASN A 543 9.71 -20.90 -23.99
CA ASN A 543 10.80 -19.99 -23.64
C ASN A 543 10.87 -18.78 -24.61
N GLY A 544 10.81 -17.56 -24.06
CA GLY A 544 10.84 -16.30 -24.80
C GLY A 544 9.48 -15.61 -24.99
N ALA A 545 8.37 -16.30 -24.73
CA ALA A 545 7.02 -15.75 -24.71
C ALA A 545 6.81 -14.69 -23.63
N ALA A 546 5.87 -13.76 -23.86
CA ALA A 546 5.45 -12.81 -22.84
C ALA A 546 4.35 -13.41 -21.96
N VAL A 547 4.42 -13.16 -20.67
CA VAL A 547 3.49 -13.68 -19.65
C VAL A 547 3.04 -12.51 -18.78
N LEU A 548 1.77 -12.11 -18.94
CA LEU A 548 1.13 -11.12 -18.08
C LEU A 548 0.24 -11.84 -17.07
N THR A 549 0.52 -11.69 -15.78
CA THR A 549 -0.23 -12.33 -14.69
C THR A 549 -0.97 -11.28 -13.85
N THR A 550 -2.21 -11.55 -13.42
CA THR A 550 -2.91 -10.71 -12.42
C THR A 550 -3.18 -11.44 -11.09
N THR A 551 -3.08 -10.70 -9.97
CA THR A 551 -3.39 -11.23 -8.63
C THR A 551 -3.89 -10.15 -7.65
N ARG A 552 -4.39 -10.56 -6.47
CA ARG A 552 -4.58 -9.69 -5.29
C ARG A 552 -3.35 -9.76 -4.39
N PRO A 553 -3.05 -8.71 -3.60
CA PRO A 553 -1.98 -8.75 -2.60
C PRO A 553 -2.05 -9.96 -1.65
N THR A 554 -3.27 -10.37 -1.28
CA THR A 554 -3.53 -11.52 -0.40
C THR A 554 -3.11 -12.88 -0.95
N ALA A 555 -2.71 -12.98 -2.22
CA ALA A 555 -2.26 -14.21 -2.88
C ALA A 555 -0.83 -14.09 -3.43
N LEU A 556 -0.03 -13.12 -2.97
CA LEU A 556 1.37 -12.96 -3.36
C LEU A 556 2.26 -14.08 -2.84
N SER A 557 2.02 -14.58 -1.63
CA SER A 557 2.78 -15.69 -1.03
C SER A 557 2.75 -16.97 -1.87
N CYS A 558 1.67 -17.19 -2.61
CA CYS A 558 1.52 -18.30 -3.57
C CYS A 558 2.43 -18.18 -4.81
N ILE A 559 3.12 -17.05 -5.00
CA ILE A 559 3.98 -16.78 -6.17
C ILE A 559 5.33 -16.15 -5.84
N GLU A 560 5.70 -15.98 -4.56
CA GLU A 560 7.02 -15.47 -4.12
C GLU A 560 8.22 -16.23 -4.71
N ARG A 561 8.02 -17.50 -5.09
CA ARG A 561 9.05 -18.36 -5.67
C ARG A 561 9.18 -18.23 -7.20
N LEU A 562 8.33 -17.45 -7.85
CA LEU A 562 8.38 -17.17 -9.28
C LEU A 562 9.16 -15.87 -9.55
N SER A 563 10.06 -15.91 -10.54
CA SER A 563 10.73 -14.72 -11.05
C SER A 563 9.86 -14.04 -12.10
N PHE A 564 9.55 -12.76 -11.86
CA PHE A 564 8.99 -11.83 -12.83
C PHE A 564 10.05 -10.78 -13.17
N ASP A 565 10.06 -10.30 -14.42
CA ASP A 565 10.98 -9.25 -14.86
C ASP A 565 10.58 -7.91 -14.22
N LYS A 566 9.28 -7.71 -14.00
CA LYS A 566 8.72 -6.53 -13.32
C LYS A 566 7.40 -6.80 -12.61
N VAL A 567 7.18 -6.10 -11.50
CA VAL A 567 5.90 -6.02 -10.80
C VAL A 567 5.33 -4.62 -10.97
N PHE A 568 4.01 -4.51 -11.12
CA PHE A 568 3.28 -3.25 -11.11
C PHE A 568 2.05 -3.38 -10.21
N GLU A 569 1.65 -2.30 -9.54
CA GLU A 569 0.37 -2.23 -8.84
C GLU A 569 -0.60 -1.24 -9.49
N ILE A 570 -1.85 -1.65 -9.67
CA ILE A 570 -2.96 -0.79 -10.08
C ILE A 570 -3.56 -0.11 -8.84
N LEU A 571 -3.48 1.22 -8.81
CA LEU A 571 -4.04 2.07 -7.74
C LEU A 571 -5.46 2.58 -8.04
N GLY A 572 -6.02 2.30 -9.22
CA GLY A 572 -7.37 2.70 -9.58
C GLY A 572 -7.42 4.04 -10.30
N PHE A 573 -8.33 4.94 -9.90
CA PHE A 573 -8.47 6.28 -10.47
C PHE A 573 -7.89 7.37 -9.56
N SER A 574 -7.10 8.28 -10.12
CA SER A 574 -6.85 9.59 -9.52
C SER A 574 -8.10 10.50 -9.64
N SER A 575 -8.14 11.62 -8.92
CA SER A 575 -9.25 12.60 -9.02
C SER A 575 -9.52 13.07 -10.46
N GLU A 576 -8.47 13.32 -11.24
CA GLU A 576 -8.54 13.70 -12.66
C GLU A 576 -9.07 12.55 -13.55
N GLN A 577 -8.83 11.29 -13.16
CA GLN A 577 -9.36 10.11 -13.85
C GLN A 577 -10.82 9.84 -13.47
N VAL A 578 -11.25 10.15 -12.23
CA VAL A 578 -12.67 10.15 -11.84
C VAL A 578 -13.45 11.17 -12.66
N GLU A 579 -12.95 12.41 -12.79
CA GLU A 579 -13.55 13.45 -13.64
C GLU A 579 -13.73 12.95 -15.08
N LYS A 580 -12.64 12.48 -15.72
CA LYS A 580 -12.66 11.93 -17.09
C LYS A 580 -13.62 10.74 -17.23
N TYR A 581 -13.70 9.87 -16.21
CA TYR A 581 -14.64 8.76 -16.18
C TYR A 581 -16.10 9.24 -16.12
N VAL A 582 -16.42 10.22 -15.27
CA VAL A 582 -17.76 10.83 -15.19
C VAL A 582 -18.14 11.49 -16.51
N THR A 583 -17.23 12.25 -17.15
CA THR A 583 -17.49 12.86 -18.47
C THR A 583 -17.75 11.82 -19.55
N LYS A 584 -17.02 10.69 -19.55
CA LYS A 584 -17.25 9.56 -20.47
C LYS A 584 -18.56 8.82 -20.18
N PHE A 585 -18.89 8.63 -18.91
CA PHE A 585 -20.11 7.95 -18.46
C PHE A 585 -21.37 8.71 -18.89
N ALA A 586 -21.32 10.04 -18.81
CA ALA A 586 -22.40 10.94 -19.20
C ALA A 586 -22.15 11.63 -20.56
N GLU A 587 -21.46 10.98 -21.51
CA GLU A 587 -21.13 11.54 -22.84
C GLU A 587 -22.36 12.10 -23.58
N GLU A 588 -23.52 11.48 -23.40
CA GLU A 588 -24.80 11.86 -24.03
C GLU A 588 -25.52 13.03 -23.35
N ASP A 589 -25.19 13.33 -22.09
CA ASP A 589 -25.74 14.45 -21.32
C ASP A 589 -24.62 15.09 -20.48
N LYS A 590 -23.92 16.02 -21.13
CA LYS A 590 -22.80 16.76 -20.52
C LYS A 590 -23.24 17.53 -19.28
N HIS A 591 -24.48 18.02 -19.21
CA HIS A 591 -24.97 18.78 -18.07
C HIS A 591 -25.20 17.87 -16.85
N ALA A 592 -25.67 16.64 -17.07
CA ALA A 592 -25.66 15.60 -16.04
C ALA A 592 -24.22 15.23 -15.63
N GLY A 593 -23.30 15.07 -16.59
CA GLY A 593 -21.88 14.81 -16.31
C GLY A 593 -21.22 15.86 -15.42
N GLU A 594 -21.35 17.14 -15.77
CA GLU A 594 -20.88 18.29 -14.97
C GLU A 594 -21.49 18.31 -13.57
N THR A 595 -22.77 17.94 -13.44
CA THR A 595 -23.50 17.98 -12.17
C THR A 595 -23.14 16.82 -11.25
N ILE A 596 -22.97 15.62 -11.80
CA ILE A 596 -22.44 14.46 -11.09
C ILE A 596 -21.00 14.72 -10.65
N TRP A 597 -20.15 15.29 -11.52
CA TRP A 597 -18.78 15.61 -11.17
C TRP A 597 -18.69 16.66 -10.06
N ARG A 598 -19.49 17.74 -10.15
CA ARG A 598 -19.57 18.77 -9.09
C ARG A 598 -19.97 18.18 -7.74
N HIS A 599 -20.88 17.21 -7.73
CA HIS A 599 -21.33 16.51 -6.52
C HIS A 599 -20.25 15.56 -5.95
N ILE A 600 -19.65 14.72 -6.80
CA ILE A 600 -18.59 13.79 -6.39
C ILE A 600 -17.34 14.55 -5.92
N GLY A 601 -16.84 15.51 -6.71
CA GLY A 601 -15.65 16.29 -6.39
C GLY A 601 -15.79 17.17 -5.14
N GLY A 602 -17.01 17.63 -4.84
CA GLY A 602 -17.33 18.40 -3.64
C GLY A 602 -17.41 17.59 -2.34
N ASN A 603 -17.47 16.25 -2.42
CA ASN A 603 -17.71 15.37 -1.28
C ASN A 603 -16.60 14.30 -1.17
N ARG A 604 -15.75 14.40 -0.14
CA ARG A 604 -14.59 13.51 0.04
C ARG A 604 -14.98 12.06 0.27
N ASN A 605 -16.07 11.81 1.01
CA ASN A 605 -16.56 10.45 1.29
C ASN A 605 -16.91 9.75 -0.04
N ILE A 606 -17.70 10.41 -0.90
CA ILE A 606 -18.07 9.91 -2.23
C ILE A 606 -16.83 9.77 -3.14
N LEU A 607 -15.99 10.81 -3.24
CA LEU A 607 -14.81 10.81 -4.10
C LEU A 607 -13.83 9.67 -3.77
N SER A 608 -13.63 9.36 -2.48
CA SER A 608 -12.72 8.31 -2.04
C SER A 608 -13.13 6.91 -2.52
N LEU A 609 -14.43 6.61 -2.57
CA LEU A 609 -14.95 5.38 -3.15
C LEU A 609 -14.82 5.40 -4.67
N CYS A 610 -14.97 6.56 -5.32
CA CYS A 610 -14.79 6.69 -6.77
C CYS A 610 -13.35 6.44 -7.25
N TYR A 611 -12.33 6.47 -6.37
CA TYR A 611 -10.99 5.99 -6.73
C TYR A 611 -10.95 4.48 -7.06
N ILE A 612 -11.93 3.70 -6.59
CA ILE A 612 -12.13 2.30 -7.03
C ILE A 612 -13.12 2.31 -8.22
N PRO A 613 -12.71 1.92 -9.44
CA PRO A 613 -13.56 1.98 -10.64
C PRO A 613 -14.91 1.27 -10.51
N ALA A 614 -14.98 0.13 -9.81
CA ALA A 614 -16.24 -0.57 -9.57
C ALA A 614 -17.23 0.22 -8.68
N SER A 615 -16.74 0.87 -7.62
CA SER A 615 -17.56 1.79 -6.81
C SER A 615 -17.90 3.07 -7.57
N CYS A 616 -16.98 3.61 -8.37
CA CYS A 616 -17.24 4.74 -9.26
C CYS A 616 -18.38 4.44 -10.24
N PHE A 617 -18.40 3.24 -10.84
CA PHE A 617 -19.48 2.79 -11.73
C PHE A 617 -20.84 2.75 -11.00
N ILE A 618 -20.90 2.18 -9.79
CA ILE A 618 -22.13 2.13 -8.99
C ILE A 618 -22.63 3.55 -8.68
N ILE A 619 -21.76 4.43 -8.17
CA ILE A 619 -22.09 5.81 -7.78
C ILE A 619 -22.53 6.64 -9.00
N CYS A 620 -21.81 6.56 -10.12
CA CYS A 620 -22.18 7.25 -11.36
C CYS A 620 -23.53 6.75 -11.91
N SER A 621 -23.77 5.45 -11.85
CA SER A 621 -25.04 4.84 -12.26
C SER A 621 -26.21 5.36 -11.44
N SER A 622 -26.08 5.40 -10.11
CA SER A 622 -27.12 5.93 -9.22
C SER A 622 -27.37 7.42 -9.48
N LEU A 623 -26.33 8.25 -9.43
CA LEU A 623 -26.49 9.71 -9.55
C LEU A 623 -27.02 10.11 -10.94
N PHE A 624 -26.62 9.41 -12.02
CA PHE A 624 -27.09 9.72 -13.38
C PHE A 624 -28.59 9.48 -13.59
N GLN A 625 -29.18 8.47 -12.92
CA GLN A 625 -30.64 8.34 -12.91
C GLN A 625 -31.29 9.48 -12.14
N MET A 626 -30.75 9.84 -10.98
CA MET A 626 -31.30 10.94 -10.17
C MET A 626 -31.26 12.28 -10.93
N VAL A 627 -30.21 12.58 -11.71
CA VAL A 627 -30.25 13.77 -12.58
C VAL A 627 -31.38 13.68 -13.61
N LYS A 628 -31.57 12.51 -14.26
CA LYS A 628 -32.59 12.32 -15.30
C LYS A 628 -34.03 12.40 -14.79
N PHE A 629 -34.33 11.94 -13.58
CA PHE A 629 -35.70 11.97 -13.04
C PHE A 629 -36.13 13.35 -12.51
N TYR A 630 -35.22 14.16 -11.96
CA TYR A 630 -35.58 15.41 -11.27
C TYR A 630 -35.42 16.65 -12.15
N GLY A 631 -34.58 16.59 -13.19
CA GLY A 631 -34.29 17.72 -14.08
C GLY A 631 -33.46 18.83 -13.45
N SER A 632 -32.95 19.74 -14.29
CA SER A 632 -31.91 20.72 -13.95
C SER A 632 -32.34 21.89 -13.03
N LYS A 633 -33.55 21.85 -12.44
CA LYS A 633 -34.09 22.95 -11.62
C LYS A 633 -34.53 22.56 -10.20
N SER A 634 -34.49 21.28 -9.83
CA SER A 634 -35.03 20.78 -8.55
C SER A 634 -34.14 19.72 -7.88
N LEU A 635 -32.86 19.66 -8.22
CA LEU A 635 -31.98 18.55 -7.90
C LEU A 635 -31.12 18.79 -6.64
N SER A 636 -31.53 18.25 -5.50
CA SER A 636 -30.66 17.98 -4.35
C SER A 636 -30.16 16.53 -4.41
N LEU A 637 -28.94 16.30 -4.89
CA LEU A 637 -28.34 14.95 -4.89
C LEU A 637 -27.99 14.49 -3.46
N PRO A 638 -28.15 13.20 -3.13
CA PRO A 638 -27.85 12.66 -1.80
C PRO A 638 -26.36 12.80 -1.46
N THR A 639 -26.05 13.41 -0.32
CA THR A 639 -24.68 13.67 0.16
C THR A 639 -24.11 12.54 1.00
N LYS A 640 -24.97 11.71 1.61
CA LYS A 640 -24.61 10.55 2.43
C LYS A 640 -24.35 9.33 1.57
N LEU A 641 -23.38 8.49 1.95
CA LEU A 641 -23.09 7.25 1.23
C LEU A 641 -24.27 6.27 1.32
N THR A 642 -24.92 6.19 2.47
CA THR A 642 -26.03 5.27 2.72
C THR A 642 -27.18 5.52 1.76
N ASP A 643 -27.54 6.79 1.51
CA ASP A 643 -28.66 7.15 0.64
C ASP A 643 -28.33 6.85 -0.84
N ILE A 644 -27.09 7.09 -1.27
CA ILE A 644 -26.61 6.67 -2.60
C ILE A 644 -26.72 5.16 -2.78
N TYR A 645 -26.41 4.37 -1.74
CA TYR A 645 -26.49 2.90 -1.79
C TYR A 645 -27.92 2.35 -1.64
N LYS A 646 -28.82 3.01 -0.89
CA LYS A 646 -30.28 2.73 -0.92
C LYS A 646 -30.82 2.82 -2.34
N LYS A 647 -30.62 3.98 -2.99
CA LYS A 647 -31.10 4.18 -4.37
C LYS A 647 -30.32 3.30 -5.37
N ALA A 648 -29.04 2.97 -5.11
CA ALA A 648 -28.30 1.98 -5.91
C ALA A 648 -28.94 0.58 -5.87
N VAL A 649 -29.30 0.07 -4.68
CA VAL A 649 -29.97 -1.23 -4.55
C VAL A 649 -31.28 -1.26 -5.34
N LYS A 650 -32.10 -0.20 -5.23
CA LYS A 650 -33.31 -0.04 -6.06
C LYS A 650 -32.97 -0.11 -7.55
N ILE A 651 -32.04 0.73 -8.03
CA ILE A 651 -31.67 0.83 -9.45
C ILE A 651 -31.15 -0.51 -10.02
N PHE A 652 -30.20 -1.16 -9.34
CA PHE A 652 -29.56 -2.38 -9.83
C PHE A 652 -30.46 -3.63 -9.71
N TYR A 653 -31.41 -3.64 -8.77
CA TYR A 653 -32.44 -4.69 -8.71
C TYR A 653 -33.53 -4.50 -9.79
N LEU A 654 -34.12 -3.30 -9.86
CA LEU A 654 -35.28 -3.01 -10.69
C LEU A 654 -34.95 -2.97 -12.19
N GLY A 655 -33.75 -2.51 -12.57
CA GLY A 655 -33.35 -2.35 -13.97
C GLY A 655 -33.11 -3.65 -14.73
N HIS A 656 -33.03 -4.81 -14.05
CA HIS A 656 -32.65 -6.09 -14.67
C HIS A 656 -33.57 -7.28 -14.36
N ASN A 657 -34.40 -7.24 -13.31
CA ASN A 657 -35.40 -8.28 -13.06
C ASN A 657 -36.47 -8.31 -14.17
N GLU A 658 -36.73 -9.47 -14.77
CA GLU A 658 -37.72 -9.65 -15.85
C GLU A 658 -39.14 -9.25 -15.43
N GLU A 659 -39.47 -9.38 -14.15
CA GLU A 659 -40.74 -8.95 -13.55
C GLU A 659 -40.97 -7.42 -13.64
N PHE A 660 -39.91 -6.64 -13.84
CA PHE A 660 -39.93 -5.17 -13.87
C PHE A 660 -39.42 -4.56 -15.19
N ARG A 661 -38.82 -5.36 -16.08
CA ARG A 661 -38.42 -4.94 -17.43
C ARG A 661 -39.60 -4.32 -18.19
N GLY A 662 -39.50 -3.03 -18.50
CA GLY A 662 -40.52 -2.30 -19.26
C GLY A 662 -41.64 -1.68 -18.43
N LYS A 663 -41.61 -1.77 -17.09
CA LYS A 663 -42.44 -0.90 -16.22
C LYS A 663 -41.83 0.50 -16.18
N ASN A 664 -42.66 1.53 -16.38
CA ASN A 664 -42.26 2.92 -16.18
C ASN A 664 -42.23 3.21 -14.67
N PHE A 665 -41.04 3.20 -14.07
CA PHE A 665 -40.85 3.73 -12.73
C PHE A 665 -41.06 5.23 -12.72
N THR A 666 -41.86 5.72 -11.79
CA THR A 666 -42.14 7.15 -11.64
C THR A 666 -41.12 7.82 -10.74
N ARG A 667 -41.25 9.14 -10.54
CA ARG A 667 -40.42 9.88 -9.60
C ARG A 667 -40.69 9.41 -8.15
N GLU A 668 -41.95 9.14 -7.83
CA GLU A 668 -42.39 8.69 -6.50
C GLU A 668 -41.78 7.33 -6.10
N ASP A 669 -41.62 6.39 -7.04
CA ASP A 669 -40.99 5.07 -6.81
C ASP A 669 -39.52 5.17 -6.34
N PHE A 670 -38.81 6.20 -6.81
CA PHE A 670 -37.41 6.49 -6.43
C PHE A 670 -37.30 7.45 -5.25
N GLU A 671 -38.25 8.37 -5.06
CA GLU A 671 -38.29 9.26 -3.89
C GLU A 671 -38.59 8.49 -2.60
N SER A 672 -39.58 7.59 -2.61
CA SER A 672 -39.79 6.64 -1.51
C SER A 672 -38.53 5.78 -1.27
N ASP A 673 -38.34 5.33 -0.04
CA ASP A 673 -37.32 4.32 0.33
C ASP A 673 -37.89 2.91 0.48
N ASP A 674 -39.22 2.77 0.60
CA ASP A 674 -39.91 1.47 0.66
C ASP A 674 -39.68 0.64 -0.61
N LEU A 675 -39.64 -0.68 -0.42
CA LEU A 675 -39.67 -1.68 -1.50
C LEU A 675 -40.96 -2.50 -1.40
N PRO A 676 -41.45 -3.10 -2.50
CA PRO A 676 -42.59 -4.00 -2.44
C PRO A 676 -42.33 -5.12 -1.41
N PRO A 677 -43.27 -5.46 -0.51
CA PRO A 677 -43.00 -6.39 0.60
C PRO A 677 -42.49 -7.78 0.16
N GLU A 678 -42.86 -8.23 -1.04
CA GLU A 678 -42.37 -9.47 -1.64
C GLU A 678 -40.91 -9.40 -2.11
N VAL A 679 -40.39 -8.20 -2.41
CA VAL A 679 -38.98 -7.94 -2.70
C VAL A 679 -38.19 -7.85 -1.41
N GLU A 680 -38.71 -7.12 -0.42
CA GLU A 680 -38.03 -6.94 0.87
C GLU A 680 -37.84 -8.29 1.59
N LYS A 681 -38.82 -9.20 1.50
CA LYS A 681 -38.69 -10.58 1.97
C LYS A 681 -37.66 -11.44 1.20
N LYS A 682 -37.36 -11.13 -0.07
CA LYS A 682 -36.22 -11.73 -0.78
C LYS A 682 -34.91 -11.17 -0.23
N PHE A 683 -34.87 -9.89 0.15
CA PHE A 683 -33.70 -9.22 0.69
C PHE A 683 -33.34 -9.65 2.12
N GLU A 684 -34.29 -10.00 2.99
CA GLU A 684 -34.01 -10.58 4.34
C GLU A 684 -32.98 -11.74 4.28
N LYS A 685 -33.14 -12.64 3.29
CA LYS A 685 -32.22 -13.77 3.06
C LYS A 685 -30.85 -13.29 2.58
N LEU A 686 -30.83 -12.27 1.72
CA LEU A 686 -29.62 -11.69 1.13
C LEU A 686 -28.78 -10.90 2.14
N GLU A 687 -29.43 -10.15 3.01
CA GLU A 687 -28.83 -9.43 4.13
C GLU A 687 -28.05 -10.38 5.04
N LYS A 688 -28.68 -11.47 5.46
CA LYS A 688 -28.04 -12.50 6.28
C LYS A 688 -26.88 -13.17 5.55
N MET A 689 -27.04 -13.47 4.26
CA MET A 689 -25.98 -14.04 3.42
C MET A 689 -24.78 -13.07 3.30
N ALA A 690 -25.03 -11.77 3.14
CA ALA A 690 -23.99 -10.74 3.06
C ALA A 690 -23.23 -10.60 4.39
N PHE A 691 -23.96 -10.55 5.51
CA PHE A 691 -23.42 -10.44 6.86
C PHE A 691 -22.52 -11.62 7.24
N GLU A 692 -23.03 -12.86 7.11
CA GLU A 692 -22.22 -14.05 7.35
C GLU A 692 -21.05 -14.12 6.36
N GLY A 693 -21.25 -13.70 5.11
CA GLY A 693 -20.17 -13.55 4.13
C GLY A 693 -19.03 -12.64 4.60
N ILE A 694 -19.31 -11.47 5.18
CA ILE A 694 -18.26 -10.58 5.71
C ILE A 694 -17.57 -11.20 6.94
N LYS A 695 -18.37 -11.77 7.85
CA LYS A 695 -17.91 -12.43 9.07
C LYS A 695 -17.00 -13.64 8.79
N GLU A 696 -17.22 -14.36 7.70
CA GLU A 696 -16.42 -15.49 7.22
C GLU A 696 -15.31 -15.10 6.22
N GLY A 697 -15.22 -13.84 5.80
CA GLY A 697 -14.29 -13.40 4.72
C GLY A 697 -14.67 -13.92 3.32
N ARG A 698 -15.91 -14.39 3.14
CA ARG A 698 -16.45 -15.04 1.95
C ARG A 698 -17.12 -14.04 1.00
N LEU A 699 -16.64 -14.04 -0.25
CA LEU A 699 -17.10 -13.19 -1.35
C LEU A 699 -17.88 -13.95 -2.44
N VAL A 700 -17.98 -15.28 -2.32
CA VAL A 700 -18.57 -16.16 -3.33
C VAL A 700 -19.62 -17.06 -2.70
N PHE A 701 -20.76 -17.15 -3.36
CA PHE A 701 -22.00 -17.76 -2.87
C PHE A 701 -22.53 -18.77 -3.89
N GLY A 702 -23.22 -19.81 -3.43
CA GLY A 702 -23.91 -20.78 -4.27
C GLY A 702 -25.27 -20.28 -4.75
N GLY A 703 -25.75 -20.75 -5.90
CA GLY A 703 -27.07 -20.38 -6.44
C GLY A 703 -28.23 -20.72 -5.50
N ASN A 704 -28.07 -21.74 -4.63
CA ASN A 704 -29.04 -22.05 -3.57
C ASN A 704 -29.17 -20.91 -2.53
N GLU A 705 -28.09 -20.15 -2.28
CA GLU A 705 -28.08 -18.96 -1.40
C GLU A 705 -28.72 -17.75 -2.11
N VAL A 706 -28.39 -17.51 -3.38
CA VAL A 706 -28.90 -16.36 -4.17
C VAL A 706 -30.32 -16.59 -4.74
N ARG A 707 -30.87 -17.80 -4.59
CA ARG A 707 -32.14 -18.25 -5.18
C ARG A 707 -33.31 -17.25 -5.06
N GLY A 708 -33.87 -16.88 -6.21
CA GLY A 708 -34.90 -15.85 -6.40
C GLY A 708 -34.35 -14.51 -6.92
N MET A 709 -33.03 -14.40 -7.14
CA MET A 709 -32.31 -13.18 -7.56
C MET A 709 -31.11 -13.48 -8.48
N GLU A 710 -31.01 -14.69 -9.05
CA GLU A 710 -29.88 -15.15 -9.88
C GLU A 710 -29.57 -14.24 -11.07
N ASP A 711 -30.61 -13.66 -11.68
CA ASP A 711 -30.50 -12.78 -12.86
C ASP A 711 -30.49 -11.27 -12.49
N SER A 712 -30.36 -10.93 -11.20
CA SER A 712 -30.27 -9.54 -10.73
C SER A 712 -28.90 -8.93 -10.98
N ALA A 713 -28.87 -7.67 -11.44
CA ALA A 713 -27.63 -6.89 -11.60
C ALA A 713 -26.98 -6.49 -10.26
N LEU A 714 -27.49 -6.96 -9.11
CA LEU A 714 -26.76 -6.95 -7.84
C LEU A 714 -25.59 -7.96 -7.82
N PHE A 715 -25.57 -8.94 -8.74
CA PHE A 715 -24.55 -10.00 -8.79
C PHE A 715 -23.81 -10.10 -10.12
N HIS A 716 -22.58 -10.58 -10.05
CA HIS A 716 -21.93 -11.24 -11.17
C HIS A 716 -22.12 -12.76 -11.03
N ARG A 717 -22.69 -13.40 -12.05
CA ARG A 717 -22.64 -14.86 -12.17
C ARG A 717 -21.22 -15.30 -12.50
N LEU A 718 -20.76 -16.33 -11.79
CA LEU A 718 -19.49 -17.00 -11.95
C LEU A 718 -19.71 -18.36 -12.62
N LEU A 719 -18.62 -19.07 -12.95
CA LEU A 719 -18.72 -20.41 -13.53
C LEU A 719 -19.24 -21.42 -12.51
N ASP A 720 -20.08 -22.35 -12.97
CA ASP A 720 -20.71 -23.34 -12.10
C ASP A 720 -19.66 -24.28 -11.48
N ARG A 721 -19.79 -24.53 -10.17
CA ARG A 721 -18.97 -25.47 -9.40
C ARG A 721 -19.48 -26.89 -9.59
N GLU A 722 -18.60 -27.81 -9.98
CA GLU A 722 -18.94 -29.24 -9.92
C GLU A 722 -18.90 -29.74 -8.48
N THR A 723 -19.97 -30.43 -8.09
CA THR A 723 -20.17 -31.02 -6.75
C THR A 723 -19.90 -32.53 -6.78
N VAL A 724 -19.70 -33.13 -5.60
CA VAL A 724 -19.40 -34.58 -5.44
C VAL A 724 -20.45 -35.49 -6.10
N ALA A 725 -21.67 -34.99 -6.30
CA ALA A 725 -22.78 -35.72 -6.95
C ALA A 725 -22.89 -35.48 -8.48
N LEU A 726 -21.81 -35.03 -9.15
CA LEU A 726 -21.77 -34.65 -10.57
C LEU A 726 -22.79 -33.56 -10.99
N LYS A 727 -23.39 -32.86 -10.02
CA LYS A 727 -24.28 -31.71 -10.26
C LYS A 727 -23.44 -30.44 -10.32
N ARG A 728 -23.74 -29.59 -11.31
CA ARG A 728 -23.22 -28.22 -11.41
C ARG A 728 -24.06 -27.30 -10.53
N GLU A 729 -23.40 -26.69 -9.55
CA GLU A 729 -23.98 -25.65 -8.69
C GLU A 729 -23.53 -24.28 -9.19
N GLN A 730 -24.48 -23.43 -9.56
CA GLN A 730 -24.19 -22.08 -10.02
C GLN A 730 -23.47 -21.27 -8.91
N GLN A 731 -22.54 -20.39 -9.30
CA GLN A 731 -21.81 -19.55 -8.35
C GLN A 731 -22.04 -18.06 -8.65
N PHE A 732 -22.03 -17.23 -7.60
CA PHE A 732 -22.30 -15.80 -7.68
C PHE A 732 -21.40 -15.01 -6.73
N CYS A 733 -21.15 -13.74 -7.04
CA CYS A 733 -20.64 -12.74 -6.10
C CYS A 733 -21.37 -11.40 -6.31
N PHE A 734 -21.40 -10.53 -5.29
CA PHE A 734 -21.93 -9.17 -5.45
C PHE A 734 -21.16 -8.38 -6.52
N ILE A 735 -21.79 -7.37 -7.12
CA ILE A 735 -21.12 -6.47 -8.10
C ILE A 735 -19.85 -5.82 -7.53
N HIS A 736 -19.85 -5.49 -6.24
CA HIS A 736 -18.68 -5.01 -5.52
C HIS A 736 -18.81 -5.30 -4.01
N LEU A 737 -17.70 -5.35 -3.28
CA LEU A 737 -17.69 -5.54 -1.82
C LEU A 737 -18.55 -4.49 -1.10
N THR A 738 -18.55 -3.23 -1.56
CA THR A 738 -19.39 -2.17 -0.96
C THR A 738 -20.89 -2.45 -1.02
N MET A 739 -21.35 -3.27 -1.99
CA MET A 739 -22.75 -3.70 -2.04
C MET A 739 -23.03 -4.79 -0.99
N GLN A 740 -22.09 -5.72 -0.77
CA GLN A 740 -22.16 -6.70 0.32
C GLN A 740 -22.10 -6.00 1.70
N GLU A 741 -21.25 -4.98 1.84
CA GLU A 741 -21.12 -4.15 3.05
C GLU A 741 -22.44 -3.43 3.38
N PHE A 742 -23.15 -2.93 2.36
CA PHE A 742 -24.47 -2.31 2.53
C PHE A 742 -25.56 -3.32 2.94
N PHE A 743 -25.63 -4.50 2.30
CA PHE A 743 -26.60 -5.54 2.69
C PHE A 743 -26.32 -6.12 4.10
N ALA A 744 -25.05 -6.21 4.51
CA ALA A 744 -24.71 -6.57 5.88
C ALA A 744 -25.13 -5.50 6.90
N ALA A 745 -25.04 -4.21 6.54
CA ALA A 745 -25.51 -3.11 7.39
C ALA A 745 -27.04 -3.12 7.55
N ARG A 746 -27.78 -3.42 6.47
CA ARG A 746 -29.22 -3.69 6.53
C ARG A 746 -29.56 -4.86 7.47
N HIS A 747 -28.77 -5.95 7.46
CA HIS A 747 -28.94 -7.06 8.41
C HIS A 747 -28.80 -6.62 9.87
N LEU A 748 -27.74 -5.85 10.18
CA LEU A 748 -27.51 -5.31 11.51
C LEU A 748 -28.65 -4.39 11.96
N ALA A 749 -29.15 -3.55 11.05
CA ALA A 749 -30.32 -2.70 11.30
C ALA A 749 -31.64 -3.48 11.50
N ASN A 750 -31.65 -4.80 11.33
CA ASN A 750 -32.80 -5.69 11.55
C ASN A 750 -32.63 -6.58 12.80
N MET A 751 -31.54 -6.45 13.56
CA MET A 751 -31.34 -7.13 14.85
C MET A 751 -32.06 -6.42 16.01
N SER A 752 -32.18 -7.08 17.17
CA SER A 752 -32.63 -6.40 18.39
C SER A 752 -31.56 -5.45 18.94
N GLU A 753 -31.99 -4.42 19.70
CA GLU A 753 -31.09 -3.42 20.30
C GLU A 753 -29.96 -4.08 21.12
N THR A 754 -30.29 -5.08 21.95
CA THR A 754 -29.32 -5.79 22.80
C THR A 754 -28.29 -6.58 21.99
N GLU A 755 -28.72 -7.27 20.93
CA GLU A 755 -27.82 -7.99 20.03
C GLU A 755 -26.93 -7.01 19.26
N LEU A 756 -27.50 -5.91 18.77
CA LEU A 756 -26.77 -4.90 18.01
C LEU A 756 -25.76 -4.15 18.88
N ARG A 757 -26.10 -3.72 20.10
CA ARG A 757 -25.15 -3.07 21.03
C ARG A 757 -23.99 -4.00 21.39
N ASN A 758 -24.27 -5.28 21.65
CA ASN A 758 -23.22 -6.27 21.88
C ASN A 758 -22.33 -6.46 20.63
N PHE A 759 -22.94 -6.58 19.45
CA PHE A 759 -22.20 -6.76 18.20
C PHE A 759 -21.31 -5.56 17.87
N VAL A 760 -21.84 -4.33 17.91
CA VAL A 760 -21.09 -3.09 17.64
C VAL A 760 -19.94 -2.96 18.65
N SER A 761 -20.22 -3.09 19.96
CA SER A 761 -19.19 -2.98 21.00
C SER A 761 -18.03 -3.98 20.84
N MET A 762 -18.31 -5.19 20.32
CA MET A 762 -17.27 -6.21 20.06
C MET A 762 -16.53 -6.04 18.73
N ASN A 763 -16.99 -5.18 17.81
CA ASN A 763 -16.50 -5.14 16.42
C ASN A 763 -16.16 -3.73 15.90
N ILE A 764 -16.49 -2.64 16.61
CA ILE A 764 -16.36 -1.26 16.11
C ILE A 764 -14.91 -0.85 15.78
N GLU A 765 -13.92 -1.45 16.43
CA GLU A 765 -12.48 -1.22 16.16
C GLU A 765 -11.93 -2.15 15.05
N ASP A 766 -12.72 -3.12 14.57
CA ASP A 766 -12.31 -4.08 13.53
C ASP A 766 -12.61 -3.51 12.12
N GLY A 767 -11.53 -3.17 11.41
CA GLY A 767 -11.57 -2.55 10.07
C GLY A 767 -12.34 -3.31 8.98
N LYS A 768 -12.68 -4.60 9.17
CA LYS A 768 -13.57 -5.33 8.24
C LYS A 768 -14.99 -4.75 8.25
N TRP A 769 -15.42 -4.16 9.36
CA TRP A 769 -16.78 -3.66 9.56
C TRP A 769 -16.91 -2.14 9.41
N GLN A 770 -15.81 -1.40 9.22
CA GLN A 770 -15.80 0.08 9.23
C GLN A 770 -16.87 0.71 8.30
N LEU A 771 -16.98 0.27 7.04
CA LEU A 771 -18.02 0.77 6.13
C LEU A 771 -19.42 0.21 6.44
N VAL A 772 -19.50 -0.99 7.04
CA VAL A 772 -20.77 -1.60 7.47
C VAL A 772 -21.38 -0.77 8.61
N PHE A 773 -20.58 -0.30 9.56
CA PHE A 773 -21.04 0.60 10.62
C PHE A 773 -21.35 2.02 10.11
N GLN A 774 -20.61 2.51 9.11
CA GLN A 774 -20.96 3.77 8.44
C GLN A 774 -22.35 3.68 7.78
N PHE A 775 -22.63 2.63 7.01
CA PHE A 775 -23.96 2.38 6.44
C PHE A 775 -25.03 2.13 7.52
N LEU A 776 -24.70 1.44 8.61
CA LEU A 776 -25.63 1.22 9.73
C LEU A 776 -26.08 2.55 10.35
N ALA A 777 -25.16 3.47 10.60
CA ALA A 777 -25.46 4.79 11.17
C ALA A 777 -26.40 5.62 10.26
N GLY A 778 -26.27 5.49 8.93
CA GLY A 778 -27.22 6.07 7.98
C GLY A 778 -28.61 5.41 8.00
N LEU A 779 -28.68 4.09 8.22
CA LEU A 779 -29.92 3.29 8.27
C LEU A 779 -30.67 3.39 9.62
N MET A 780 -29.99 3.73 10.72
CA MET A 780 -30.63 3.86 12.04
C MET A 780 -31.61 5.04 12.11
N ASN A 781 -31.33 6.14 11.40
CA ASN A 781 -32.15 7.36 11.39
C ASN A 781 -33.61 7.14 10.97
N GLU A 782 -33.89 6.06 10.24
CA GLU A 782 -35.21 5.74 9.67
C GLU A 782 -35.99 4.75 10.54
N LYS A 783 -35.40 4.28 11.65
CA LYS A 783 -35.97 3.24 12.51
C LYS A 783 -36.17 3.76 13.92
N GLU A 784 -37.41 4.15 14.24
CA GLU A 784 -37.91 4.58 15.57
C GLU A 784 -37.55 3.65 16.76
N LYS A 785 -36.99 2.46 16.49
CA LYS A 785 -36.63 1.41 17.45
C LYS A 785 -35.13 1.23 17.68
N LEU A 786 -34.25 1.94 16.96
CA LEU A 786 -32.80 1.81 17.08
C LEU A 786 -32.15 3.11 17.59
N PRO A 787 -31.93 3.24 18.91
CA PRO A 787 -31.37 4.47 19.49
C PRO A 787 -29.95 4.77 18.99
N SER A 788 -29.70 6.03 18.62
CA SER A 788 -28.38 6.54 18.21
C SER A 788 -27.29 6.36 19.28
N GLU A 789 -27.70 6.22 20.54
CA GLU A 789 -26.88 5.85 21.70
C GLU A 789 -26.07 4.56 21.47
N ILE A 790 -26.53 3.59 20.67
CA ILE A 790 -25.79 2.35 20.38
C ILE A 790 -24.38 2.63 19.85
N ILE A 791 -24.24 3.65 18.99
CA ILE A 791 -22.95 4.07 18.41
C ILE A 791 -22.37 5.24 19.22
N THR A 792 -23.18 6.24 19.59
CA THR A 792 -22.65 7.47 20.22
C THR A 792 -22.26 7.31 21.69
N ASP A 793 -22.63 6.23 22.38
CA ASP A 793 -22.13 5.91 23.73
C ASP A 793 -20.71 5.32 23.72
N LEU A 794 -20.21 4.91 22.54
CA LEU A 794 -18.85 4.40 22.38
C LEU A 794 -17.83 5.53 22.17
N LEU A 795 -18.28 6.79 22.12
CA LEU A 795 -17.43 7.98 22.05
C LEU A 795 -16.47 7.99 23.26
N PRO A 796 -15.14 8.04 23.04
CA PRO A 796 -14.18 8.17 24.14
C PRO A 796 -14.49 9.37 25.02
N VAL A 797 -14.52 9.16 26.34
CA VAL A 797 -14.69 10.21 27.36
C VAL A 797 -13.41 10.45 28.15
N GLU A 798 -12.43 9.56 27.99
CA GLU A 798 -11.11 9.66 28.58
C GLU A 798 -10.34 10.84 27.96
N THR A 799 -9.68 11.61 28.82
CA THR A 799 -8.79 12.72 28.48
C THR A 799 -7.45 12.52 29.18
N GLU A 800 -6.39 13.07 28.60
CA GLU A 800 -5.05 13.03 29.16
C GLU A 800 -4.55 14.45 29.45
N GLU A 801 -4.13 14.70 30.68
CA GLU A 801 -3.33 15.87 31.02
C GLU A 801 -1.89 15.61 30.57
N LYS A 802 -1.38 16.40 29.63
CA LYS A 802 0.05 16.39 29.26
C LYS A 802 0.64 17.77 29.53
N GLU A 803 1.92 17.79 29.85
CA GLU A 803 2.71 19.00 29.64
C GLU A 803 2.66 19.33 28.15
N SER A 804 2.34 20.57 27.86
CA SER A 804 2.12 21.05 26.52
C SER A 804 3.47 21.15 25.81
N GLU A 805 3.59 20.64 24.56
CA GLU A 805 4.73 20.91 23.66
C GLU A 805 4.73 22.38 23.17
N PHE A 806 4.38 23.31 24.06
CA PHE A 806 4.04 24.71 23.82
C PHE A 806 5.06 25.68 24.43
N ASN A 807 6.16 25.14 24.97
CA ASN A 807 7.33 25.92 25.35
C ASN A 807 8.09 26.39 24.09
N ASP A 808 7.42 27.19 23.25
CA ASP A 808 8.08 28.31 22.58
C ASP A 808 8.74 29.14 23.71
N GLU A 809 10.04 29.42 23.63
CA GLU A 809 10.86 29.90 24.76
C GLU A 809 10.54 31.32 25.28
N GLU A 810 9.40 31.91 24.88
CA GLU A 810 8.97 33.26 25.30
C GLU A 810 7.50 33.33 25.75
N TRP A 811 7.24 32.75 26.91
CA TRP A 811 6.37 33.39 27.90
C TRP A 811 7.26 33.96 29.03
N PRO A 812 6.88 35.06 29.70
CA PRO A 812 7.72 35.67 30.73
C PRO A 812 8.00 34.70 31.89
N GLU A 813 9.18 34.85 32.50
CA GLU A 813 9.86 33.86 33.39
C GLU A 813 9.10 33.47 34.68
N ASP A 814 7.93 34.07 34.94
CA ASP A 814 7.05 33.80 36.09
C ASP A 814 5.85 32.87 35.77
N THR A 815 5.79 32.26 34.57
CA THR A 815 4.62 31.46 34.12
C THR A 815 4.89 29.95 34.20
N GLU A 816 4.16 29.22 35.05
CA GLU A 816 4.21 27.75 35.10
C GLU A 816 3.77 27.12 33.75
N PRO A 817 4.34 25.97 33.33
CA PRO A 817 3.99 25.32 32.06
C PRO A 817 2.50 24.97 32.02
N SER A 818 1.79 25.55 31.05
CA SER A 818 0.34 25.44 30.94
C SER A 818 -0.05 24.01 30.52
N LYS A 819 -0.41 23.19 31.50
CA LYS A 819 -0.91 21.83 31.25
C LYS A 819 -2.19 21.88 30.41
N VAL A 820 -2.25 21.05 29.38
CA VAL A 820 -3.40 20.99 28.47
C VAL A 820 -4.09 19.63 28.58
N MET A 821 -5.43 19.68 28.64
CA MET A 821 -6.27 18.50 28.54
C MET A 821 -6.47 18.14 27.06
N HIS A 822 -5.89 17.01 26.65
CA HIS A 822 -6.00 16.48 25.29
C HIS A 822 -7.06 15.37 25.19
N TRP A 823 -7.66 15.27 24.01
CA TRP A 823 -8.62 14.24 23.63
C TRP A 823 -8.40 13.79 22.17
N PRO A 824 -8.65 12.52 21.82
CA PRO A 824 -8.80 11.39 22.72
C PRO A 824 -7.43 10.95 23.27
N THR A 825 -7.41 10.06 24.26
CA THR A 825 -6.16 9.41 24.71
C THR A 825 -5.54 8.56 23.60
N GLU A 826 -4.22 8.29 23.67
CA GLU A 826 -3.47 7.55 22.64
C GLU A 826 -4.16 6.25 22.17
N TYR A 827 -4.66 5.45 23.11
CA TYR A 827 -5.32 4.15 22.85
C TYR A 827 -6.78 4.27 22.38
N LYS A 828 -7.36 5.48 22.34
CA LYS A 828 -8.74 5.77 21.88
C LYS A 828 -8.82 6.48 20.53
N LYS A 829 -7.68 6.90 19.97
CA LYS A 829 -7.56 7.58 18.67
C LYS A 829 -8.30 6.87 17.52
N HIS A 830 -8.06 5.59 17.29
CA HIS A 830 -8.70 4.86 16.19
C HIS A 830 -10.22 4.70 16.35
N LEU A 831 -10.70 4.49 17.58
CA LEU A 831 -12.14 4.41 17.89
C LEU A 831 -12.85 5.72 17.55
N ALA A 832 -12.30 6.87 17.99
CA ALA A 832 -12.85 8.18 17.68
C ALA A 832 -12.93 8.46 16.17
N VAL A 833 -11.88 8.11 15.40
CA VAL A 833 -11.87 8.27 13.93
C VAL A 833 -12.96 7.43 13.24
N THR A 834 -13.12 6.16 13.62
CA THR A 834 -14.20 5.31 13.07
C THR A 834 -15.59 5.84 13.46
N LEU A 835 -15.78 6.31 14.69
CA LEU A 835 -17.05 6.91 15.12
C LEU A 835 -17.38 8.19 14.35
N PHE A 836 -16.41 9.06 14.06
CA PHE A 836 -16.65 10.27 13.25
C PHE A 836 -17.12 9.95 11.81
N LYS A 837 -16.66 8.85 11.20
CA LYS A 837 -17.20 8.37 9.91
C LYS A 837 -18.68 8.00 10.02
N CYS A 838 -19.04 7.18 11.01
CA CYS A 838 -20.43 6.78 11.28
C CYS A 838 -21.32 8.01 11.51
N VAL A 839 -20.85 8.94 12.34
CA VAL A 839 -21.54 10.19 12.64
C VAL A 839 -21.86 11.01 11.39
N THR A 840 -20.97 11.08 10.38
CA THR A 840 -21.28 11.83 9.14
C THR A 840 -22.45 11.29 8.31
N GLU A 841 -22.94 10.08 8.58
CA GLU A 841 -24.16 9.54 7.95
C GLU A 841 -25.44 9.84 8.77
N SER A 842 -25.33 10.40 9.98
CA SER A 842 -26.45 10.74 10.85
C SER A 842 -26.29 12.12 11.50
N SER A 843 -27.14 13.07 11.09
CA SER A 843 -27.18 14.41 11.67
C SER A 843 -27.64 14.41 13.13
N GLU A 844 -28.46 13.43 13.53
CA GLU A 844 -28.85 13.20 14.92
C GLU A 844 -27.65 12.75 15.76
N MET A 845 -26.88 11.76 15.28
CA MET A 845 -25.63 11.35 15.92
C MET A 845 -24.61 12.49 15.94
N GLU A 846 -24.58 13.37 14.94
CA GLU A 846 -23.72 14.55 14.91
C GLU A 846 -24.08 15.52 16.03
N GLU A 847 -25.36 15.86 16.21
CA GLU A 847 -25.83 16.70 17.32
C GLU A 847 -25.66 16.02 18.70
N ILE A 848 -25.79 14.70 18.80
CA ILE A 848 -25.52 13.96 20.05
C ILE A 848 -24.02 13.99 20.38
N VAL A 849 -23.14 13.71 19.41
CA VAL A 849 -21.69 13.68 19.62
C VAL A 849 -21.13 15.08 19.84
N GLN A 850 -21.60 16.10 19.12
CA GLN A 850 -21.22 17.50 19.39
C GLN A 850 -21.61 17.91 20.84
N ARG A 851 -22.80 17.56 21.32
CA ARG A 851 -23.21 17.80 22.71
C ARG A 851 -22.40 16.98 23.73
N LYS A 852 -22.03 15.72 23.43
CA LYS A 852 -21.17 14.90 24.30
C LYS A 852 -19.75 15.46 24.37
N LEU A 853 -19.16 15.87 23.25
CA LEU A 853 -17.85 16.53 23.21
C LEU A 853 -17.85 17.85 24.01
N GLN A 854 -18.91 18.65 23.90
CA GLN A 854 -19.11 19.87 24.70
C GLN A 854 -19.25 19.65 26.22
N GLN A 855 -19.33 18.39 26.69
CA GLN A 855 -19.39 18.03 28.12
C GLN A 855 -18.09 17.41 28.65
N ILE A 856 -17.17 16.98 27.77
CA ILE A 856 -15.86 16.44 28.16
C ILE A 856 -14.91 17.62 28.39
N ASN A 857 -14.18 17.63 29.50
CA ASN A 857 -13.22 18.70 29.81
C ASN A 857 -11.91 18.54 29.01
N PHE A 858 -11.87 19.02 27.77
CA PHE A 858 -10.67 19.07 26.93
C PHE A 858 -10.61 20.35 26.10
N ILE A 859 -9.39 20.77 25.73
CA ILE A 859 -9.13 21.99 24.95
C ILE A 859 -8.33 21.66 23.67
N SER A 860 -7.61 20.53 23.66
CA SER A 860 -6.82 20.06 22.52
C SER A 860 -7.37 18.77 21.92
N VAL A 861 -7.49 18.73 20.60
CA VAL A 861 -7.70 17.50 19.83
C VAL A 861 -6.36 16.98 19.32
N ASN A 862 -6.02 15.73 19.61
CA ASN A 862 -4.78 15.07 19.20
C ASN A 862 -5.08 13.81 18.38
N PHE A 863 -4.78 13.85 17.09
CA PHE A 863 -4.75 12.67 16.22
C PHE A 863 -3.36 12.49 15.58
N VAL A 864 -2.29 12.75 16.31
CA VAL A 864 -0.91 12.50 15.85
C VAL A 864 -0.73 11.01 15.50
N ARG A 865 -0.15 10.73 14.31
CA ARG A 865 0.17 9.38 13.79
C ARG A 865 -1.02 8.43 13.63
N CYS A 866 -2.23 8.96 13.43
CA CYS A 866 -3.47 8.21 13.23
C CYS A 866 -3.73 7.75 11.78
N GLN A 867 -2.83 8.04 10.84
CA GLN A 867 -2.96 7.68 9.42
C GLN A 867 -4.25 8.23 8.79
N LEU A 868 -4.61 9.48 9.13
CA LEU A 868 -5.83 10.13 8.64
C LEU A 868 -5.76 10.34 7.13
N THR A 869 -6.81 9.94 6.40
CA THR A 869 -7.00 10.29 4.99
C THR A 869 -7.78 11.61 4.86
N PRO A 870 -7.89 12.19 3.65
CA PRO A 870 -8.79 13.34 3.40
C PRO A 870 -10.27 13.10 3.77
N VAL A 871 -10.72 11.83 3.85
CA VAL A 871 -12.07 11.47 4.34
C VAL A 871 -12.15 11.69 5.85
N ASP A 872 -11.14 11.22 6.59
CA ASP A 872 -11.06 11.38 8.03
C ASP A 872 -10.94 12.86 8.41
N CYS A 873 -10.18 13.65 7.65
CA CYS A 873 -10.15 15.11 7.81
C CYS A 873 -11.54 15.75 7.59
N ALA A 874 -12.31 15.30 6.61
CA ALA A 874 -13.67 15.80 6.38
C ALA A 874 -14.64 15.44 7.52
N SER A 875 -14.66 14.17 7.94
CA SER A 875 -15.50 13.70 9.06
C SER A 875 -15.11 14.30 10.41
N LEU A 876 -13.81 14.48 10.66
CA LEU A 876 -13.30 15.22 11.81
C LEU A 876 -13.84 16.66 11.80
N VAL A 877 -13.66 17.38 10.70
CA VAL A 877 -14.06 18.80 10.58
C VAL A 877 -15.56 18.98 10.76
N SER A 878 -16.42 18.15 10.16
CA SER A 878 -17.87 18.26 10.38
C SER A 878 -18.23 18.11 11.86
N VAL A 879 -17.66 17.11 12.55
CA VAL A 879 -17.96 16.91 13.98
C VAL A 879 -17.43 18.06 14.84
N ILE A 880 -16.17 18.51 14.66
CA ILE A 880 -15.57 19.50 15.57
C ILE A 880 -15.94 20.97 15.27
N THR A 881 -16.51 21.28 14.10
CA THR A 881 -16.82 22.68 13.69
C THR A 881 -17.76 23.42 14.65
N ASN A 882 -18.63 22.72 15.38
CA ASN A 882 -19.54 23.32 16.37
C ASN A 882 -19.06 23.21 17.83
N VAL A 883 -17.87 22.64 18.10
CA VAL A 883 -17.38 22.34 19.46
C VAL A 883 -16.43 23.45 19.93
N GLN A 884 -17.02 24.52 20.49
CA GLN A 884 -16.35 25.81 20.72
C GLN A 884 -15.15 25.80 21.70
N GLN A 885 -15.02 24.80 22.56
CA GLN A 885 -13.88 24.69 23.48
C GLN A 885 -12.55 24.31 22.80
N ILE A 886 -12.58 23.84 21.55
CA ILE A 886 -11.39 23.37 20.84
C ILE A 886 -10.63 24.59 20.30
N SER A 887 -9.53 24.92 20.97
CA SER A 887 -8.58 25.93 20.50
C SER A 887 -7.26 25.36 19.98
N HIS A 888 -7.00 24.07 20.17
CA HIS A 888 -5.78 23.40 19.70
C HIS A 888 -6.08 22.12 18.92
N LEU A 889 -5.43 21.94 17.76
CA LEU A 889 -5.59 20.77 16.90
C LEU A 889 -4.23 20.25 16.41
N ASP A 890 -3.83 19.07 16.88
CA ASP A 890 -2.62 18.37 16.43
C ASP A 890 -2.97 17.19 15.49
N LEU A 891 -2.57 17.32 14.23
CA LEU A 891 -2.74 16.32 13.18
C LEU A 891 -1.39 15.94 12.56
N ALA A 892 -0.29 16.03 13.31
CA ALA A 892 1.04 15.73 12.76
C ALA A 892 1.21 14.24 12.36
N TYR A 893 2.04 14.01 11.33
CA TYR A 893 2.43 12.69 10.84
C TYR A 893 1.28 11.78 10.38
N ASN A 894 0.30 12.33 9.67
CA ASN A 894 -0.88 11.62 9.17
C ASN A 894 -0.96 11.40 7.65
N ASN A 895 -0.10 12.06 6.86
CA ASN A 895 0.00 11.85 5.41
C ASN A 895 -1.27 12.18 4.57
N PHE A 896 -2.19 13.01 5.09
CA PHE A 896 -3.43 13.37 4.35
C PHE A 896 -3.22 14.30 3.13
N GLY A 897 -2.04 14.91 2.99
CA GLY A 897 -1.65 15.72 1.83
C GLY A 897 -2.56 16.92 1.53
N LEU A 898 -2.54 17.37 0.27
CA LEU A 898 -3.27 18.55 -0.19
C LEU A 898 -4.79 18.48 0.08
N LEU A 899 -5.40 17.31 -0.13
CA LEU A 899 -6.85 17.17 -0.04
C LEU A 899 -7.34 17.21 1.42
N GLY A 900 -6.63 16.60 2.37
CA GLY A 900 -6.97 16.73 3.79
C GLY A 900 -6.73 18.15 4.31
N CYS A 901 -5.64 18.80 3.87
CA CYS A 901 -5.34 20.19 4.21
C CYS A 901 -6.48 21.14 3.82
N PHE A 902 -7.05 20.97 2.61
CA PHE A 902 -8.20 21.73 2.13
C PHE A 902 -9.45 21.54 3.03
N GLU A 903 -9.67 20.34 3.58
CA GLU A 903 -10.77 20.11 4.53
C GLU A 903 -10.50 20.82 5.87
N ILE A 904 -9.30 20.72 6.43
CA ILE A 904 -8.91 21.45 7.66
C ILE A 904 -9.03 22.97 7.49
N CYS A 905 -8.72 23.50 6.30
CA CYS A 905 -8.90 24.92 5.98
C CYS A 905 -10.36 25.42 6.07
N LYS A 906 -11.37 24.53 6.06
CA LYS A 906 -12.77 24.90 6.29
C LYS A 906 -13.04 25.29 7.75
N LEU A 907 -12.34 24.66 8.70
CA LEU A 907 -12.44 24.95 10.13
C LEU A 907 -11.92 26.36 10.44
N LEU A 908 -10.76 26.71 9.89
CA LEU A 908 -10.14 28.06 10.00
C LEU A 908 -11.03 29.17 9.40
N LYS A 909 -11.82 28.85 8.37
CA LYS A 909 -12.75 29.78 7.71
C LYS A 909 -14.11 29.87 8.42
N CYS A 910 -14.36 29.10 9.49
CA CYS A 910 -15.65 29.06 10.19
C CYS A 910 -15.73 30.01 11.38
N SER A 911 -16.72 30.91 11.39
CA SER A 911 -16.96 31.90 12.46
C SER A 911 -17.38 31.32 13.83
N LYS A 912 -17.56 30.00 13.95
CA LYS A 912 -17.79 29.32 15.23
C LYS A 912 -16.50 28.77 15.85
N SER A 913 -15.47 28.52 15.05
CA SER A 913 -14.24 27.89 15.51
C SER A 913 -13.45 28.83 16.42
N GLN A 914 -12.89 28.30 17.50
CA GLN A 914 -11.98 29.02 18.40
C GLN A 914 -10.52 28.56 18.22
N LEU A 915 -10.21 27.95 17.07
CA LEU A 915 -8.91 27.33 16.79
C LEU A 915 -7.79 28.37 16.68
N SER A 916 -6.95 28.44 17.71
CA SER A 916 -5.82 29.36 17.82
C SER A 916 -4.46 28.69 17.56
N TRP A 917 -4.39 27.36 17.59
CA TRP A 917 -3.16 26.59 17.37
C TRP A 917 -3.40 25.38 16.47
N LEU A 918 -2.54 25.19 15.48
CA LEU A 918 -2.67 24.12 14.48
C LEU A 918 -1.31 23.53 14.10
N ARG A 919 -1.14 22.21 14.29
CA ARG A 919 0.05 21.46 13.88
C ARG A 919 -0.29 20.47 12.78
N LEU A 920 0.24 20.71 11.59
CA LEU A 920 0.11 19.86 10.40
C LEU A 920 1.48 19.37 9.90
N GLY A 921 2.49 19.27 10.78
CA GLY A 921 3.81 18.78 10.39
C GLY A 921 3.81 17.32 9.94
N GLY A 922 4.69 16.92 9.02
CA GLY A 922 4.80 15.52 8.58
C GLY A 922 3.64 15.00 7.70
N ASN A 923 2.96 15.86 6.94
CA ASN A 923 1.72 15.52 6.22
C ASN A 923 1.80 15.55 4.69
N GLN A 924 3.01 15.64 4.11
CA GLN A 924 3.25 15.78 2.66
C GLN A 924 2.52 16.99 2.04
N LEU A 925 2.43 18.08 2.80
CA LEU A 925 1.91 19.36 2.28
C LEU A 925 2.88 19.95 1.27
N THR A 926 2.35 20.51 0.20
CA THR A 926 3.08 21.16 -0.90
C THR A 926 2.68 22.64 -0.98
N ASP A 927 3.23 23.38 -1.95
CA ASP A 927 2.96 24.81 -2.12
C ASP A 927 1.46 25.15 -2.28
N GLU A 928 0.68 24.31 -2.98
CA GLU A 928 -0.78 24.44 -3.07
C GLU A 928 -1.49 24.21 -1.71
N GLY A 929 -0.87 23.46 -0.80
CA GLY A 929 -1.35 23.30 0.58
C GLY A 929 -1.07 24.55 1.42
N ALA A 930 0.15 25.10 1.31
CA ALA A 930 0.51 26.38 1.92
C ALA A 930 -0.38 27.53 1.41
N LYS A 931 -0.76 27.51 0.13
CA LYS A 931 -1.72 28.42 -0.50
C LYS A 931 -3.14 28.32 0.09
N TYR A 932 -3.69 27.11 0.25
CA TYR A 932 -5.00 26.97 0.91
C TYR A 932 -4.99 27.42 2.37
N LEU A 933 -3.87 27.23 3.07
CA LEU A 933 -3.66 27.76 4.42
C LEU A 933 -3.57 29.29 4.43
N ALA A 934 -2.83 29.89 3.50
CA ALA A 934 -2.76 31.34 3.30
C ALA A 934 -4.15 31.94 3.03
N GLU A 935 -4.94 31.35 2.13
CA GLU A 935 -6.34 31.72 1.89
C GLU A 935 -7.25 31.56 3.13
N ALA A 936 -6.89 30.69 4.09
CA ALA A 936 -7.64 30.47 5.32
C ALA A 936 -7.25 31.44 6.43
N ILE A 937 -5.95 31.73 6.59
CA ILE A 937 -5.41 32.75 7.50
C ILE A 937 -5.90 34.14 7.09
N ASN A 938 -6.03 34.41 5.79
CA ASN A 938 -6.58 35.64 5.24
C ASN A 938 -8.10 35.81 5.46
N ASN A 939 -8.79 34.85 6.08
CA ASN A 939 -10.22 34.94 6.36
C ASN A 939 -10.48 35.67 7.68
N ASN A 940 -11.44 36.61 7.70
CA ASN A 940 -11.77 37.42 8.88
C ASN A 940 -12.31 36.61 10.08
N ASN A 941 -12.64 35.33 9.91
CA ASN A 941 -13.04 34.44 11.00
C ASN A 941 -11.84 33.75 11.68
N CYS A 942 -10.65 33.77 11.07
CA CYS A 942 -9.48 33.03 11.54
C CYS A 942 -8.89 33.66 12.81
N GLN A 943 -8.72 32.86 13.87
CA GLN A 943 -8.12 33.25 15.16
C GLN A 943 -6.74 32.59 15.37
N LEU A 944 -6.08 32.15 14.30
CA LEU A 944 -4.90 31.30 14.38
C LEU A 944 -3.64 32.10 14.78
N HIS A 945 -3.13 31.83 15.98
CA HIS A 945 -1.91 32.40 16.53
C HIS A 945 -0.67 31.53 16.30
N THR A 946 -0.81 30.20 16.24
CA THR A 946 0.32 29.28 16.04
C THR A 946 0.05 28.31 14.90
N LEU A 947 0.98 28.24 13.94
CA LEU A 947 0.92 27.33 12.81
C LEU A 947 2.26 26.58 12.65
N ASN A 948 2.20 25.25 12.76
CA ASN A 948 3.36 24.39 12.57
C ASN A 948 3.18 23.50 11.33
N LEU A 949 4.03 23.73 10.32
CA LEU A 949 4.08 23.07 9.02
C LEU A 949 5.42 22.34 8.82
N SER A 950 6.12 22.00 9.90
CA SER A 950 7.43 21.33 9.84
C SER A 950 7.41 19.97 9.14
N GLN A 951 8.52 19.52 8.56
CA GLN A 951 8.63 18.22 7.87
C GLN A 951 7.58 18.05 6.76
N ASN A 952 7.51 19.03 5.84
CA ASN A 952 6.62 18.99 4.67
C ASN A 952 7.43 19.32 3.40
N ASN A 953 6.74 19.35 2.26
CA ASN A 953 7.32 19.60 0.94
C ASN A 953 7.05 21.04 0.47
N ILE A 954 7.07 22.01 1.37
CA ILE A 954 6.89 23.45 1.03
C ILE A 954 8.21 23.98 0.44
N SER A 955 8.10 24.72 -0.66
CA SER A 955 9.22 25.39 -1.33
C SER A 955 9.13 26.92 -1.17
N ASP A 956 9.98 27.65 -1.89
CA ASP A 956 9.93 29.11 -1.98
C ASP A 956 8.55 29.65 -2.39
N ILE A 957 7.79 28.91 -3.21
CA ILE A 957 6.44 29.31 -3.67
C ILE A 957 5.42 29.25 -2.53
N GLY A 958 5.42 28.19 -1.74
CA GLY A 958 4.54 28.09 -0.57
C GLY A 958 4.97 29.02 0.56
N ALA A 959 6.27 29.29 0.71
CA ALA A 959 6.77 30.34 1.60
C ALA A 959 6.28 31.74 1.16
N GLN A 960 6.27 32.04 -0.14
CA GLN A 960 5.68 33.27 -0.69
C GLN A 960 4.20 33.39 -0.32
N HIS A 961 3.39 32.34 -0.53
CA HIS A 961 1.96 32.39 -0.18
C HIS A 961 1.70 32.61 1.31
N LEU A 962 2.54 32.06 2.20
CA LEU A 962 2.43 32.31 3.64
C LEU A 962 2.86 33.75 3.99
N ALA A 963 3.91 34.27 3.35
CA ALA A 963 4.32 35.68 3.47
C ALA A 963 3.22 36.64 2.99
N ASP A 964 2.56 36.36 1.87
CA ASP A 964 1.40 37.13 1.36
C ASP A 964 0.24 37.18 2.37
N ALA A 965 0.04 36.12 3.17
CA ALA A 965 -0.97 36.09 4.23
C ALA A 965 -0.53 36.81 5.52
N ILE A 966 0.74 36.72 5.91
CA ILE A 966 1.30 37.47 7.06
C ILE A 966 1.23 38.99 6.81
N ASN A 967 1.35 39.41 5.56
CA ASN A 967 1.23 40.81 5.14
C ASN A 967 -0.18 41.43 5.30
N ASN A 968 -1.21 40.63 5.61
CA ASN A 968 -2.61 41.06 5.66
C ASN A 968 -3.04 41.51 7.07
N ASN A 969 -3.77 42.61 7.16
CA ASN A 969 -4.29 43.21 8.41
C ASN A 969 -5.16 42.26 9.26
N TYR A 970 -5.68 41.16 8.68
CA TYR A 970 -6.46 40.14 9.40
C TYR A 970 -5.61 39.00 9.99
N CYS A 971 -4.31 38.96 9.69
CA CYS A 971 -3.43 37.91 10.21
C CYS A 971 -3.18 38.10 11.72
N GLN A 972 -3.44 37.04 12.50
CA GLN A 972 -3.20 37.01 13.95
C GLN A 972 -2.01 36.11 14.33
N LEU A 973 -1.18 35.72 13.35
CA LEU A 973 -0.17 34.68 13.53
C LEU A 973 1.06 35.21 14.28
N HIS A 974 1.36 34.57 15.41
CA HIS A 974 2.45 34.87 16.33
C HIS A 974 3.62 33.88 16.20
N THR A 975 3.33 32.59 15.95
CA THR A 975 4.34 31.53 15.79
C THR A 975 4.14 30.82 14.45
N LEU A 976 5.20 30.77 13.63
CA LEU A 976 5.26 30.01 12.38
C LEU A 976 6.47 29.08 12.36
N ASN A 977 6.21 27.77 12.30
CA ASN A 977 7.26 26.76 12.17
C ASN A 977 7.23 26.11 10.78
N LEU A 978 8.28 26.36 10.00
CA LEU A 978 8.56 25.85 8.65
C LEU A 978 9.84 25.00 8.61
N SER A 979 10.31 24.49 9.75
CA SER A 979 11.51 23.65 9.81
C SER A 979 11.38 22.36 8.98
N PHE A 980 12.49 21.84 8.47
CA PHE A 980 12.50 20.64 7.60
C PHE A 980 11.56 20.77 6.39
N ASN A 981 11.72 21.84 5.62
CA ASN A 981 11.06 22.07 4.33
C ASN A 981 12.13 22.36 3.26
N ASN A 982 11.72 22.71 2.03
CA ASN A 982 12.61 22.96 0.90
C ASN A 982 12.79 24.47 0.61
N ILE A 983 12.69 25.32 1.64
CA ILE A 983 12.80 26.79 1.48
C ILE A 983 14.26 27.18 1.26
N SER A 984 14.51 28.07 0.29
CA SER A 984 15.83 28.60 -0.04
C SER A 984 15.95 30.08 0.39
N HIS A 985 16.98 30.76 -0.10
CA HIS A 985 17.13 32.21 0.08
C HIS A 985 15.98 33.03 -0.55
N ILE A 986 15.25 32.49 -1.53
CA ILE A 986 14.12 33.18 -2.19
C ILE A 986 12.89 33.21 -1.27
N GLY A 987 12.50 32.07 -0.69
CA GLY A 987 11.42 32.02 0.29
C GLY A 987 11.79 32.71 1.60
N ALA A 988 13.07 32.68 1.99
CA ALA A 988 13.57 33.50 3.09
C ALA A 988 13.44 35.01 2.81
N GLN A 989 13.66 35.45 1.57
CA GLN A 989 13.39 36.84 1.15
C GLN A 989 11.91 37.20 1.32
N HIS A 990 10.99 36.38 0.81
CA HIS A 990 9.55 36.65 0.95
C HIS A 990 9.10 36.73 2.42
N LEU A 991 9.61 35.85 3.28
CA LEU A 991 9.35 35.90 4.72
C LEU A 991 9.96 37.15 5.38
N ALA A 992 11.15 37.58 4.97
CA ALA A 992 11.76 38.83 5.40
C ALA A 992 10.96 40.07 4.97
N ASP A 993 10.48 40.10 3.72
CA ASP A 993 9.59 41.15 3.19
C ASP A 993 8.29 41.24 4.01
N ALA A 994 7.73 40.11 4.45
CA ALA A 994 6.55 40.07 5.31
C ALA A 994 6.84 40.52 6.76
N ILE A 995 8.00 40.18 7.33
CA ILE A 995 8.43 40.65 8.66
C ILE A 995 8.65 42.17 8.67
N ASN A 996 9.07 42.75 7.53
CA ASN A 996 9.25 44.19 7.37
C ASN A 996 7.94 45.00 7.36
N ASN A 997 6.77 44.37 7.23
CA ASN A 997 5.48 45.03 7.19
C ASN A 997 4.97 45.38 8.61
N ASN A 998 4.52 46.62 8.80
CA ASN A 998 4.00 47.16 10.05
C ASN A 998 2.84 46.36 10.68
N ASN A 999 2.15 45.52 9.89
CA ASN A 999 1.05 44.68 10.36
C ASN A 999 1.50 43.29 10.84
N CYS A 1000 2.77 42.93 10.70
CA CYS A 1000 3.30 41.62 11.09
C CYS A 1000 3.26 41.44 12.62
N GLN A 1001 2.56 40.42 13.09
CA GLN A 1001 2.48 40.06 14.52
C GLN A 1001 3.43 38.91 14.92
N LEU A 1002 4.27 38.45 13.98
CA LEU A 1002 5.10 37.26 14.16
C LEU A 1002 6.21 37.49 15.18
N ARG A 1003 6.24 36.64 16.21
CA ARG A 1003 7.25 36.63 17.30
C ARG A 1003 8.23 35.47 17.17
N LEU A 1004 7.80 34.32 16.66
CA LEU A 1004 8.67 33.17 16.40
C LEU A 1004 8.58 32.72 14.94
N LEU A 1005 9.74 32.67 14.28
CA LEU A 1005 9.90 32.06 12.96
C LEU A 1005 10.95 30.95 13.04
N ASN A 1006 10.54 29.71 12.74
CA ASN A 1006 11.45 28.58 12.69
C ASN A 1006 11.64 28.07 11.26
N LEU A 1007 12.88 28.17 10.79
CA LEU A 1007 13.35 27.77 9.46
C LEU A 1007 14.49 26.72 9.55
N THR A 1008 14.63 26.03 10.70
CA THR A 1008 15.65 24.99 10.93
C THR A 1008 15.62 23.92 9.84
N SER A 1009 16.77 23.43 9.38
CA SER A 1009 16.87 22.37 8.37
C SER A 1009 16.16 22.71 7.04
N ASN A 1010 16.43 23.89 6.50
CA ASN A 1010 16.05 24.32 5.16
C ASN A 1010 17.32 24.57 4.30
N ASN A 1011 17.15 25.11 3.09
CA ASN A 1011 18.24 25.41 2.14
C ASN A 1011 18.65 26.90 2.15
N ILE A 1012 18.56 27.59 3.29
CA ILE A 1012 18.88 29.02 3.39
C ILE A 1012 20.39 29.23 3.29
N SER A 1013 20.82 30.12 2.40
CA SER A 1013 22.22 30.53 2.23
C SER A 1013 22.51 31.86 2.92
N HIS A 1014 23.75 32.34 2.89
CA HIS A 1014 24.11 33.68 3.37
C HIS A 1014 23.27 34.81 2.75
N ILE A 1015 22.73 34.65 1.54
CA ILE A 1015 21.83 35.62 0.90
C ILE A 1015 20.49 35.69 1.65
N GLY A 1016 19.93 34.53 2.02
CA GLY A 1016 18.68 34.49 2.81
C GLY A 1016 18.90 34.97 4.24
N ALA A 1017 20.07 34.69 4.82
CA ALA A 1017 20.47 35.25 6.10
C ALA A 1017 20.62 36.78 6.05
N GLN A 1018 21.12 37.35 4.95
CA GLN A 1018 21.17 38.80 4.74
C GLN A 1018 19.77 39.41 4.73
N TYR A 1019 18.82 38.87 3.96
CA TYR A 1019 17.44 39.39 3.95
C TYR A 1019 16.77 39.30 5.33
N LEU A 1020 16.95 38.20 6.06
CA LEU A 1020 16.45 38.06 7.43
C LEU A 1020 17.11 39.04 8.39
N ALA A 1021 18.42 39.29 8.25
CA ALA A 1021 19.15 40.31 9.01
C ALA A 1021 18.62 41.73 8.74
N GLU A 1022 18.36 42.07 7.47
CA GLU A 1022 17.74 43.35 7.08
C GLU A 1022 16.33 43.50 7.69
N ALA A 1023 15.54 42.43 7.79
CA ALA A 1023 14.20 42.45 8.37
C ALA A 1023 14.18 42.58 9.91
N ILE A 1024 15.04 41.87 10.65
CA ILE A 1024 15.10 41.99 12.13
C ILE A 1024 15.70 43.32 12.61
N ASN A 1025 16.29 44.10 11.69
CA ASN A 1025 16.86 45.43 11.92
C ASN A 1025 15.82 46.57 11.81
N ASN A 1026 14.64 46.28 11.28
CA ASN A 1026 13.54 47.23 11.09
C ASN A 1026 12.82 47.51 12.43
N ASN A 1027 12.61 48.79 12.74
CA ASN A 1027 11.92 49.28 13.95
C ASN A 1027 10.56 48.62 14.22
N ASN A 1028 9.86 48.16 13.18
CA ASN A 1028 8.52 47.60 13.28
C ASN A 1028 8.52 46.07 13.50
N CYS A 1029 9.68 45.42 13.39
CA CYS A 1029 9.83 43.97 13.58
C CYS A 1029 9.43 43.56 15.01
N GLN A 1030 8.48 42.61 15.12
CA GLN A 1030 8.05 42.04 16.41
C GLN A 1030 8.75 40.71 16.76
N LEU A 1031 9.68 40.26 15.90
CA LEU A 1031 10.32 38.96 16.04
C LEU A 1031 11.22 38.90 17.28
N ARG A 1032 11.06 37.81 18.03
CA ARG A 1032 11.73 37.52 19.31
C ARG A 1032 12.63 36.29 19.21
N THR A 1033 12.18 35.28 18.47
CA THR A 1033 12.92 34.02 18.26
C THR A 1033 13.05 33.72 16.77
N LEU A 1034 14.29 33.45 16.32
CA LEU A 1034 14.62 33.10 14.96
C LEU A 1034 15.48 31.83 14.94
N GLU A 1035 14.89 30.72 14.51
CA GLU A 1035 15.57 29.42 14.44
C GLU A 1035 16.07 29.15 13.01
N LEU A 1036 17.40 29.17 12.83
CA LEU A 1036 18.10 29.00 11.55
C LEU A 1036 19.14 27.86 11.56
N SER A 1037 19.13 27.00 12.58
CA SER A 1037 20.00 25.82 12.67
C SER A 1037 19.87 24.90 11.44
N LEU A 1038 20.92 24.13 11.11
CA LEU A 1038 20.94 23.16 10.00
C LEU A 1038 20.63 23.76 8.61
N ASN A 1039 21.03 25.02 8.36
CA ASN A 1039 20.97 25.64 7.02
C ASN A 1039 22.39 25.72 6.41
N ASN A 1040 22.58 26.52 5.36
CA ASN A 1040 23.87 26.72 4.67
C ASN A 1040 24.40 28.16 4.88
N ILE A 1041 24.30 28.69 6.10
CA ILE A 1041 24.66 30.08 6.44
C ILE A 1041 26.16 30.17 6.73
N SER A 1042 26.95 30.33 5.67
CA SER A 1042 28.39 30.62 5.77
C SER A 1042 28.70 31.93 6.51
N ASP A 1043 29.95 32.11 6.96
CA ASP A 1043 30.47 33.25 7.72
C ASP A 1043 29.91 34.63 7.32
N ILE A 1044 29.73 34.89 6.02
CA ILE A 1044 29.15 36.13 5.46
C ILE A 1044 27.73 36.39 5.99
N GLY A 1045 26.88 35.36 6.01
CA GLY A 1045 25.51 35.47 6.53
C GLY A 1045 25.47 35.59 8.06
N ALA A 1046 26.41 34.92 8.75
CA ALA A 1046 26.59 35.10 10.18
C ALA A 1046 27.06 36.52 10.54
N GLN A 1047 27.91 37.13 9.71
CA GLN A 1047 28.32 38.53 9.84
C GLN A 1047 27.10 39.47 9.71
N HIS A 1048 26.27 39.33 8.67
CA HIS A 1048 25.07 40.17 8.52
C HIS A 1048 24.10 40.05 9.70
N LEU A 1049 23.87 38.82 10.20
CA LEU A 1049 23.04 38.61 11.40
C LEU A 1049 23.66 39.29 12.64
N ALA A 1050 24.98 39.19 12.84
CA ALA A 1050 25.66 39.86 13.94
C ALA A 1050 25.61 41.40 13.84
N GLU A 1051 25.72 41.95 12.62
CA GLU A 1051 25.58 43.39 12.36
C GLU A 1051 24.15 43.89 12.69
N ALA A 1052 23.12 43.11 12.36
CA ALA A 1052 21.72 43.45 12.66
C ALA A 1052 21.38 43.39 14.16
N ILE A 1053 21.83 42.34 14.87
CA ILE A 1053 21.60 42.18 16.31
C ILE A 1053 22.29 43.27 17.13
N ASN A 1054 23.41 43.80 16.64
CA ASN A 1054 24.15 44.89 17.28
C ASN A 1054 23.48 46.27 17.10
N ASN A 1055 22.35 46.38 16.39
CA ASN A 1055 21.56 47.62 16.34
C ASN A 1055 20.47 47.64 17.43
N ASN A 1056 20.31 48.80 18.08
CA ASN A 1056 19.34 49.06 19.15
C ASN A 1056 17.87 48.82 18.76
N ASN A 1057 17.58 48.72 17.47
CA ASN A 1057 16.25 48.43 16.93
C ASN A 1057 15.86 46.95 17.12
N CYS A 1058 16.84 46.04 17.11
CA CYS A 1058 16.60 44.61 17.07
C CYS A 1058 15.81 44.14 18.30
N GLN A 1059 14.71 43.42 18.05
CA GLN A 1059 13.81 42.93 19.11
C GLN A 1059 14.09 41.48 19.52
N LEU A 1060 15.00 40.81 18.82
CA LEU A 1060 15.32 39.40 18.97
C LEU A 1060 16.00 39.11 20.32
N ARG A 1061 15.62 38.00 20.97
CA ARG A 1061 16.28 37.47 22.18
C ARG A 1061 16.96 36.13 21.91
N THR A 1062 16.32 35.24 21.14
CA THR A 1062 16.85 33.93 20.75
C THR A 1062 17.19 33.90 19.27
N LEU A 1063 18.47 33.63 18.96
CA LEU A 1063 18.95 33.27 17.62
C LEU A 1063 19.70 31.94 17.69
N SER A 1064 19.28 31.00 16.84
CA SER A 1064 19.81 29.63 16.79
C SER A 1064 20.43 29.37 15.41
N LEU A 1065 21.74 29.13 15.38
CA LEU A 1065 22.55 28.94 14.18
C LEU A 1065 23.34 27.61 14.20
N SER A 1066 22.94 26.65 15.03
CA SER A 1066 23.66 25.38 15.21
C SER A 1066 23.80 24.61 13.90
N ALA A 1067 25.02 24.11 13.62
CA ALA A 1067 25.35 23.33 12.42
C ALA A 1067 24.95 24.02 11.08
N ASN A 1068 25.39 25.26 10.91
CA ASN A 1068 25.53 25.94 9.61
C ASN A 1068 27.00 25.88 9.11
#